data_AF-W3VVB8-F1
#
_entry.id   AF-W3VVB8-F1
#
_cell.length_a   1.000
_cell.length_b   1.000
_cell.length_c   1.000
_cell.angle_alpha   90.00
_cell.angle_beta   90.00
_cell.angle_gamma   90.00
#
_symmetry.space_group_name_H-M   'P 1'
#
loop_
_entity.id
_entity.type
_entity.pdbx_description
1 polymer ?
#
loop_
_entity_poly.entity_id
_entity_poly.type
_entity_poly.pdbx_seq_one_letter_code
_entity_poly.pdbx_strand_id
1 'polypeptide(L)'
;MIASLARVQRSRAGFSAAHKAIGAKRTLATPAADGRVPTFHPSRVPPYAELLATLEAVRAQLNRPLTLSEKILYSHLRNPDQDLAGVGTDVSAIRGKKYLKLNIDRLAMQDASAQMALLQFMTCGLPRTAIPSSVHCDHLIQAYEGAEADLKRSIASNQEVFAFLESASKKYGIEFWGPGSGIIHQIVLENYAAPGLLMLGTDSHTPNASGLGCLAIGVGGADAVDAMTNTPWELMAPKVLGVHLKGELSPWCTPKDVILHLAGKLTVRGGTGKIVEYSGPGLQTLPATGLATMSNMGAEVGATTSAFPFTPAMSSYLEATGRAEVARAAERAAGQGFLSADEGAEYDERIEINLSDLEPCLNGPFTPDLSTPLSEFVNKAKSDQRDHPVELSAALIGSCTNSSYADMARCASLAQQARDRGMKVKSSFDVTPGSEQVRATVERDGIQQVLTDVGGRVLANACGPCIGQWNRKELQGEDNVILTSFNRNFRGRNDGNSKTWNLLASPEIVTAMAFAGRLDFNPMTDTLTAPDGKPFKFEPPKSDVLPASGFAQGDIGYLPAPMPEPQPDTEVLISPTSARLEPLQPFDSPFAATAAQGKYELPTMRCLLRIKGKCTTDHISAAGPWLKYKGHLSNLAENTLIGATNDELDAVNAATDYATGKQDTIPGVAKQYKARQQPWMMVADHNYGEGSAREHAALQPRFYGCNLIVARSIARIAETNLRKQGVLTLLFENEDDYLRIGSGDQVETVNLTDLIRPGGDLATQVKLRVTKFEQDGTTVKETFELPTKHSLSAAHLDWIRAGSALNLIREQAAASSSSAGGVSGAFAAAAGAAKAAASKVASLGGVRGYATAAAGRTGGSRNPNDPNYVPPAADPRTDAIRKMVYPPAAAKVATSASEVLPFGEASEEVHSTITRAWLLFQRTQREELAERLDKKHARLREALLDLRATEPRLYAAATYRVAPNKRSPREHRKLVELGLVTLPGAQPKADAPTGAEARRLVKAVAGGARLEGLFPREMRVPTNSPPRKVWPDHESSTL
;
A
#
# COMPACT_ATOMS: atom_id res chain seq x y z
N MET A 1 -54.57 35.71 -25.30
CA MET A 1 -55.19 36.57 -26.33
C MET A 1 -54.15 37.53 -26.90
N ILE A 2 -54.49 38.21 -27.99
CA ILE A 2 -53.60 38.93 -28.93
C ILE A 2 -53.28 40.37 -28.46
N ALA A 3 -52.25 40.99 -29.08
CA ALA A 3 -51.88 42.42 -29.08
C ALA A 3 -51.20 42.97 -27.80
N SER A 4 -50.09 43.71 -27.81
CA SER A 4 -49.40 44.57 -28.80
C SER A 4 -50.12 45.86 -29.20
N LEU A 5 -49.71 47.01 -28.63
CA LEU A 5 -49.09 48.12 -29.37
C LEU A 5 -48.72 49.31 -28.47
N ALA A 6 -47.83 50.17 -28.98
CA ALA A 6 -47.20 51.26 -28.22
C ALA A 6 -47.94 52.61 -28.30
N ARG A 7 -47.60 53.54 -27.40
CA ARG A 7 -47.76 54.99 -27.59
C ARG A 7 -46.40 55.69 -27.41
N VAL A 8 -46.24 56.84 -28.07
CA VAL A 8 -44.96 57.38 -28.56
C VAL A 8 -44.97 58.92 -28.51
N GLN A 9 -43.79 59.56 -28.53
CA GLN A 9 -43.47 61.02 -28.65
C GLN A 9 -43.63 61.88 -27.37
N ARG A 10 -42.80 62.91 -27.07
CA ARG A 10 -41.68 63.66 -27.74
C ARG A 10 -40.69 64.16 -26.64
N SER A 11 -39.35 64.07 -26.72
CA SER A 11 -38.33 64.88 -27.46
C SER A 11 -38.27 66.37 -27.06
N ARG A 12 -37.15 67.11 -26.89
CA ARG A 12 -35.75 67.11 -27.45
C ARG A 12 -34.77 67.71 -26.40
N ALA A 13 -33.45 67.89 -26.55
CA ALA A 13 -32.44 67.78 -27.65
C ALA A 13 -31.12 67.25 -27.04
N GLY A 14 -30.03 66.81 -27.70
CA GLY A 14 -29.47 66.90 -29.07
C GLY A 14 -27.92 66.87 -28.88
N PHE A 15 -26.98 66.55 -29.79
CA PHE A 15 -26.85 66.28 -31.24
C PHE A 15 -25.50 65.51 -31.41
N SER A 16 -25.08 64.84 -32.50
CA SER A 16 -25.63 64.48 -33.82
C SER A 16 -24.83 63.27 -34.37
N ALA A 17 -25.38 62.46 -35.30
CA ALA A 17 -24.61 61.47 -36.07
C ALA A 17 -25.30 61.11 -37.40
N ALA A 18 -24.59 61.20 -38.54
CA ALA A 18 -25.08 60.71 -39.83
C ALA A 18 -23.96 60.38 -40.83
N HIS A 19 -24.00 59.15 -41.37
CA HIS A 19 -23.70 58.76 -42.77
C HIS A 19 -22.33 59.16 -43.37
N LYS A 20 -21.47 58.24 -43.84
CA LYS A 20 -21.72 57.31 -44.98
C LYS A 20 -20.64 56.20 -45.05
N ALA A 21 -20.90 55.16 -45.85
CA ALA A 21 -20.03 53.98 -46.02
C ALA A 21 -18.77 54.23 -46.86
N ILE A 22 -17.70 53.44 -46.61
CA ILE A 22 -16.61 53.11 -47.55
C ILE A 22 -15.98 51.75 -47.16
N GLY A 23 -15.74 50.91 -48.17
CA GLY A 23 -14.52 50.09 -48.33
C GLY A 23 -14.15 49.04 -47.27
N ALA A 24 -14.22 47.76 -47.66
CA ALA A 24 -13.53 46.69 -46.95
C ALA A 24 -12.00 46.92 -46.92
N LYS A 25 -11.41 46.96 -45.73
CA LYS A 25 -9.97 46.75 -45.51
C LYS A 25 -9.78 45.56 -44.59
N ARG A 26 -8.97 44.59 -45.03
CA ARG A 26 -8.46 43.52 -44.16
C ARG A 26 -7.57 44.15 -43.09
N THR A 27 -7.96 44.06 -41.83
CA THR A 27 -7.06 44.27 -40.69
C THR A 27 -6.73 42.92 -40.08
N LEU A 28 -5.62 42.33 -40.53
CA LEU A 28 -4.91 41.30 -39.77
C LEU A 28 -4.29 41.97 -38.55
N ALA A 29 -5.11 42.24 -37.54
CA ALA A 29 -4.65 42.59 -36.21
C ALA A 29 -4.57 41.29 -35.40
N THR A 30 -3.40 40.64 -35.45
CA THR A 30 -3.06 39.60 -34.49
C THR A 30 -3.20 40.22 -33.10
N PRO A 31 -3.98 39.66 -32.17
CA PRO A 31 -3.87 40.08 -30.78
C PRO A 31 -2.41 39.82 -30.38
N ALA A 32 -1.73 40.85 -29.87
CA ALA A 32 -0.43 40.64 -29.25
C ALA A 32 -0.67 39.72 -28.07
N ALA A 33 -0.29 38.44 -28.22
CA ALA A 33 -0.29 37.52 -27.11
C ALA A 33 0.61 38.11 -26.03
N ASP A 34 0.08 38.27 -24.82
CA ASP A 34 0.95 38.44 -23.67
C ASP A 34 1.93 37.26 -23.67
N GLY A 35 3.23 37.55 -23.54
CA GLY A 35 4.34 36.67 -23.90
C GLY A 35 4.53 35.47 -22.98
N ARG A 36 3.47 35.06 -22.28
CA ARG A 36 3.41 34.00 -21.28
C ARG A 36 2.29 33.04 -21.67
N VAL A 37 2.50 32.26 -22.73
CA VAL A 37 1.83 30.95 -22.83
C VAL A 37 2.30 30.18 -21.60
N PRO A 38 1.42 29.79 -20.66
CA PRO A 38 1.89 29.09 -19.48
C PRO A 38 2.40 27.72 -19.91
N THR A 39 3.65 27.43 -19.59
CA THR A 39 4.27 26.12 -19.78
C THR A 39 3.68 25.12 -18.78
N PHE A 40 2.48 24.65 -19.07
CA PHE A 40 1.88 23.49 -18.40
C PHE A 40 2.57 22.21 -18.86
N HIS A 41 2.63 21.18 -18.01
CA HIS A 41 3.08 19.86 -18.44
C HIS A 41 2.06 19.31 -19.47
N PRO A 42 2.47 18.93 -20.68
CA PRO A 42 1.56 18.37 -21.66
C PRO A 42 1.01 17.04 -21.12
N SER A 43 -0.31 16.90 -21.16
CA SER A 43 -1.01 15.69 -20.76
C SER A 43 -1.33 14.85 -21.99
N ARG A 44 -1.13 13.54 -21.90
CA ARG A 44 -1.44 12.61 -23.00
C ARG A 44 -2.96 12.50 -23.17
N VAL A 45 -3.44 12.74 -24.38
CA VAL A 45 -4.82 12.40 -24.76
C VAL A 45 -4.93 10.87 -24.81
N PRO A 46 -5.93 10.24 -24.16
CA PRO A 46 -6.16 8.80 -24.23
C PRO A 46 -6.34 8.33 -25.68
N PRO A 47 -5.96 7.09 -26.05
CA PRO A 47 -6.09 6.56 -27.40
C PRO A 47 -7.55 6.17 -27.71
N TYR A 48 -8.49 7.10 -27.56
CA TYR A 48 -9.94 6.83 -27.59
C TYR A 48 -10.39 6.05 -28.83
N ALA A 49 -9.80 6.28 -30.01
CA ALA A 49 -10.14 5.53 -31.22
C ALA A 49 -9.86 4.02 -31.09
N GLU A 50 -8.74 3.64 -30.48
CA GLU A 50 -8.36 2.25 -30.22
C GLU A 50 -9.20 1.64 -29.09
N LEU A 51 -9.48 2.42 -28.04
CA LEU A 51 -10.34 2.00 -26.92
C LEU A 51 -11.78 1.76 -27.37
N LEU A 52 -12.32 2.63 -28.22
CA LEU A 52 -13.65 2.51 -28.81
C LEU A 52 -13.76 1.28 -29.72
N ALA A 53 -12.80 1.07 -30.62
CA ALA A 53 -12.75 -0.12 -31.47
C ALA A 53 -12.67 -1.42 -30.65
N THR A 54 -11.87 -1.43 -29.58
CA THR A 54 -11.80 -2.57 -28.65
C THR A 54 -13.13 -2.77 -27.91
N LEU A 55 -13.80 -1.69 -27.50
CA LEU A 55 -15.10 -1.75 -26.84
C LEU A 55 -16.21 -2.28 -27.77
N GLU A 56 -16.17 -1.97 -29.07
CA GLU A 56 -17.10 -2.55 -30.06
C GLU A 56 -16.93 -4.07 -30.16
N ALA A 57 -15.69 -4.57 -30.21
CA ALA A 57 -15.40 -6.01 -30.20
C ALA A 57 -15.86 -6.69 -28.90
N VAL A 58 -15.62 -6.05 -27.74
CA VAL A 58 -16.11 -6.52 -26.43
C VAL A 58 -17.65 -6.58 -26.39
N ARG A 59 -18.34 -5.55 -26.88
CA ARG A 59 -19.81 -5.50 -26.93
C ARG A 59 -20.39 -6.60 -27.80
N ALA A 60 -19.76 -6.91 -28.94
CA ALA A 60 -20.19 -8.01 -29.82
C ALA A 60 -20.12 -9.38 -29.14
N GLN A 61 -19.19 -9.60 -28.20
CA GLN A 61 -19.06 -10.86 -27.45
C GLN A 61 -19.96 -10.95 -26.23
N LEU A 62 -20.10 -9.85 -25.46
CA LEU A 62 -20.83 -9.86 -24.19
C LEU A 62 -22.34 -9.62 -24.37
N ASN A 63 -22.75 -8.94 -25.44
CA ASN A 63 -24.15 -8.66 -25.82
C ASN A 63 -25.04 -8.20 -24.64
N ARG A 64 -24.51 -7.33 -23.78
CA ARG A 64 -25.19 -6.76 -22.62
C ARG A 64 -24.73 -5.32 -22.34
N PRO A 65 -25.52 -4.51 -21.62
CA PRO A 65 -25.05 -3.24 -21.06
C PRO A 65 -23.81 -3.43 -20.16
N LEU A 66 -22.86 -2.50 -20.26
CA LEU A 66 -21.64 -2.47 -19.45
C LEU A 66 -21.65 -1.29 -18.47
N THR A 67 -21.14 -1.51 -17.26
CA THR A 67 -20.84 -0.41 -16.32
C THR A 67 -19.69 0.45 -16.87
N LEU A 68 -19.49 1.66 -16.35
CA LEU A 68 -18.35 2.50 -16.78
C LEU A 68 -17.01 1.80 -16.52
N SER A 69 -16.89 1.20 -15.34
CA SER A 69 -15.72 0.42 -14.93
C SER A 69 -15.46 -0.77 -15.86
N GLU A 70 -16.50 -1.47 -16.33
CA GLU A 70 -16.36 -2.53 -17.33
C GLU A 70 -15.94 -2.00 -18.70
N LYS A 71 -16.51 -0.88 -19.17
CA LYS A 71 -16.10 -0.27 -20.45
C LYS A 71 -14.61 0.04 -20.48
N ILE A 72 -14.12 0.73 -19.44
CA ILE A 72 -12.70 1.11 -19.35
C ILE A 72 -11.83 -0.14 -19.16
N LEU A 73 -12.15 -1.07 -18.25
CA LEU A 73 -11.30 -2.27 -18.09
C LEU A 73 -11.27 -3.14 -19.36
N TYR A 74 -12.41 -3.35 -20.01
CA TYR A 74 -12.49 -4.27 -21.14
C TYR A 74 -11.94 -3.65 -22.44
N SER A 75 -11.99 -2.33 -22.61
CA SER A 75 -11.30 -1.64 -23.71
C SER A 75 -9.77 -1.69 -23.61
N HIS A 76 -9.23 -2.09 -22.45
CA HIS A 76 -7.78 -2.24 -22.22
C HIS A 76 -7.31 -3.71 -22.21
N LEU A 77 -8.18 -4.68 -22.53
CA LEU A 77 -7.79 -6.08 -22.65
C LEU A 77 -6.74 -6.29 -23.75
N ARG A 78 -5.72 -7.10 -23.47
CA ARG A 78 -4.67 -7.44 -24.43
C ARG A 78 -5.22 -8.27 -25.59
N ASN A 79 -6.18 -9.15 -25.31
CA ASN A 79 -6.86 -9.96 -26.30
C ASN A 79 -8.31 -10.24 -25.84
N PRO A 80 -9.29 -9.38 -26.17
CA PRO A 80 -10.66 -9.56 -25.71
C PRO A 80 -11.27 -10.90 -26.17
N ASP A 81 -10.99 -11.35 -27.40
CA ASP A 81 -11.45 -12.64 -27.93
C ASP A 81 -11.00 -13.83 -27.07
N GLN A 82 -9.80 -13.78 -26.51
CA GLN A 82 -9.28 -14.82 -25.62
C GLN A 82 -9.81 -14.67 -24.19
N ASP A 83 -9.72 -13.46 -23.63
CA ASP A 83 -10.02 -13.22 -22.22
C ASP A 83 -11.53 -13.32 -21.93
N LEU A 84 -12.38 -12.93 -22.88
CA LEU A 84 -13.85 -12.97 -22.78
C LEU A 84 -14.50 -14.21 -23.42
N ALA A 85 -13.70 -15.11 -24.01
CA ALA A 85 -14.18 -16.38 -24.56
C ALA A 85 -15.13 -17.13 -23.62
N GLY A 86 -16.27 -17.57 -24.15
CA GLY A 86 -17.23 -18.43 -23.47
C GLY A 86 -18.05 -17.78 -22.34
N VAL A 87 -18.00 -16.45 -22.18
CA VAL A 87 -18.79 -15.74 -21.13
C VAL A 87 -20.25 -15.56 -21.56
N GLY A 88 -20.47 -14.98 -22.75
CA GLY A 88 -21.79 -14.48 -23.16
C GLY A 88 -22.30 -13.37 -22.23
N THR A 89 -23.59 -13.41 -21.91
CA THR A 89 -24.29 -12.35 -21.16
C THR A 89 -24.24 -12.49 -19.64
N ASP A 90 -23.72 -13.61 -19.09
CA ASP A 90 -23.66 -13.79 -17.62
C ASP A 90 -22.53 -12.95 -17.01
N VAL A 91 -22.91 -11.85 -16.35
CA VAL A 91 -22.02 -10.98 -15.55
C VAL A 91 -21.21 -11.81 -14.54
N SER A 92 -21.83 -12.82 -13.93
CA SER A 92 -21.20 -13.67 -12.91
C SER A 92 -20.09 -14.55 -13.49
N ALA A 93 -20.06 -14.82 -14.80
CA ALA A 93 -19.02 -15.61 -15.44
C ALA A 93 -17.68 -14.86 -15.60
N ILE A 94 -17.69 -13.52 -15.46
CA ILE A 94 -16.47 -12.70 -15.37
C ILE A 94 -16.21 -12.25 -13.93
N ARG A 95 -17.13 -11.48 -13.32
CA ARG A 95 -16.86 -10.70 -12.11
C ARG A 95 -16.52 -11.61 -10.92
N GLY A 96 -15.34 -11.42 -10.35
CA GLY A 96 -14.78 -12.22 -9.26
C GLY A 96 -14.33 -13.65 -9.65
N LYS A 97 -14.31 -14.01 -10.94
CA LYS A 97 -13.92 -15.34 -11.43
C LYS A 97 -12.78 -15.32 -12.44
N LYS A 98 -12.80 -14.41 -13.42
CA LYS A 98 -11.78 -14.30 -14.47
C LYS A 98 -10.71 -13.26 -14.14
N TYR A 99 -9.47 -13.55 -14.54
CA TYR A 99 -8.41 -12.55 -14.63
C TYR A 99 -8.46 -11.85 -15.99
N LEU A 100 -8.38 -10.52 -15.95
CA LEU A 100 -8.24 -9.64 -17.11
C LEU A 100 -6.75 -9.39 -17.33
N LYS A 101 -6.26 -9.52 -18.57
CA LYS A 101 -4.88 -9.19 -18.95
C LYS A 101 -4.87 -7.83 -19.60
N LEU A 102 -4.36 -6.83 -18.90
CA LEU A 102 -4.60 -5.43 -19.22
C LEU A 102 -3.34 -4.74 -19.75
N ASN A 103 -3.53 -3.90 -20.76
CA ASN A 103 -2.59 -2.87 -21.18
C ASN A 103 -2.72 -1.66 -20.25
N ILE A 104 -1.60 -1.08 -19.82
CA ILE A 104 -1.57 0.07 -18.92
C ILE A 104 -1.11 1.32 -19.69
N ASP A 105 -1.82 2.44 -19.57
CA ASP A 105 -1.46 3.69 -20.27
C ASP A 105 -0.28 4.42 -19.65
N ARG A 106 -0.20 4.42 -18.32
CA ARG A 106 0.88 5.04 -17.55
C ARG A 106 1.08 4.43 -16.17
N LEU A 107 2.25 4.71 -15.61
CA LEU A 107 2.64 4.41 -14.24
C LEU A 107 3.00 5.70 -13.48
N ALA A 108 2.68 5.77 -12.18
CA ALA A 108 3.20 6.78 -11.26
C ALA A 108 3.75 6.12 -9.98
N MET A 109 4.97 6.46 -9.58
CA MET A 109 5.65 5.87 -8.42
C MET A 109 6.06 6.96 -7.42
N GLN A 110 5.93 6.69 -6.13
CA GLN A 110 6.43 7.57 -5.07
C GLN A 110 7.75 7.07 -4.50
N ASP A 111 8.60 7.98 -4.02
CA ASP A 111 9.99 7.72 -3.60
C ASP A 111 10.18 6.56 -2.62
N ALA A 112 9.24 6.32 -1.69
CA ALA A 112 9.27 5.20 -0.74
C ALA A 112 8.84 3.84 -1.32
N SER A 113 8.47 3.73 -2.60
CA SER A 113 8.24 2.47 -3.33
C SER A 113 9.03 2.37 -4.63
N ALA A 114 9.26 3.50 -5.32
CA ALA A 114 10.06 3.62 -6.53
C ALA A 114 11.45 2.99 -6.37
N GLN A 115 12.04 3.02 -5.17
CA GLN A 115 13.31 2.36 -4.85
C GLN A 115 13.35 0.90 -5.32
N MET A 116 12.44 0.04 -4.82
CA MET A 116 12.45 -1.39 -5.15
C MET A 116 11.89 -1.68 -6.55
N ALA A 117 10.96 -0.85 -7.04
CA ALA A 117 10.44 -0.96 -8.41
C ALA A 117 11.54 -0.71 -9.46
N LEU A 118 12.31 0.38 -9.31
CA LEU A 118 13.41 0.70 -10.23
C LEU A 118 14.58 -0.27 -10.09
N LEU A 119 14.94 -0.69 -8.86
CA LEU A 119 15.97 -1.72 -8.67
C LEU A 119 15.61 -3.05 -9.36
N GLN A 120 14.33 -3.46 -9.33
CA GLN A 120 13.87 -4.64 -10.08
C GLN A 120 13.88 -4.39 -11.59
N PHE A 121 13.42 -3.22 -12.04
CA PHE A 121 13.46 -2.86 -13.46
C PHE A 121 14.89 -2.87 -14.03
N MET A 122 15.89 -2.41 -13.26
CA MET A 122 17.31 -2.48 -13.62
C MET A 122 17.78 -3.92 -13.91
N THR A 123 17.25 -4.93 -13.20
CA THR A 123 17.61 -6.35 -13.46
C THR A 123 17.04 -6.90 -14.78
N CYS A 124 16.02 -6.26 -15.35
CA CYS A 124 15.44 -6.64 -16.64
C CYS A 124 16.37 -6.32 -17.82
N GLY A 125 17.38 -5.46 -17.65
CA GLY A 125 18.31 -5.08 -18.70
C GLY A 125 17.70 -4.26 -19.85
N LEU A 126 16.49 -3.73 -19.69
CA LEU A 126 15.83 -2.90 -20.70
C LEU A 126 16.41 -1.47 -20.74
N PRO A 127 16.50 -0.83 -21.92
CA PRO A 127 17.08 0.51 -22.05
C PRO A 127 16.14 1.64 -21.63
N ARG A 128 14.81 1.40 -21.57
CA ARG A 128 13.78 2.38 -21.18
C ARG A 128 12.50 1.68 -20.72
N THR A 129 11.65 2.38 -19.98
CA THR A 129 10.29 1.89 -19.70
C THR A 129 9.45 1.85 -20.97
N ALA A 130 8.58 0.84 -21.08
CA ALA A 130 7.72 0.65 -22.24
C ALA A 130 6.49 1.59 -22.26
N ILE A 131 6.12 2.15 -21.11
CA ILE A 131 5.00 3.09 -20.97
C ILE A 131 5.46 4.38 -20.25
N PRO A 132 4.76 5.51 -20.45
CA PRO A 132 4.94 6.73 -19.66
C PRO A 132 4.98 6.44 -18.17
N SER A 133 6.08 6.81 -17.52
CA SER A 133 6.34 6.50 -16.12
C SER A 133 6.86 7.76 -15.42
N SER A 134 6.40 8.00 -14.18
CA SER A 134 6.86 9.14 -13.37
C SER A 134 7.22 8.72 -11.95
N VAL A 135 8.22 9.40 -11.36
CA VAL A 135 8.67 9.26 -9.96
C VAL A 135 8.42 10.57 -9.23
N HIS A 136 7.91 10.50 -8.00
CA HIS A 136 7.50 11.63 -7.17
C HIS A 136 8.16 11.57 -5.80
N CYS A 137 8.80 12.65 -5.35
CA CYS A 137 9.58 12.70 -4.11
C CYS A 137 8.83 13.38 -2.95
N ASP A 138 7.91 12.65 -2.33
CA ASP A 138 6.93 13.18 -1.37
C ASP A 138 6.81 12.40 -0.04
N HIS A 139 7.33 11.17 0.09
CA HIS A 139 7.25 10.39 1.33
C HIS A 139 8.50 10.49 2.23
N LEU A 140 9.57 11.11 1.74
CA LEU A 140 10.83 11.27 2.50
C LEU A 140 11.03 12.67 3.11
N ILE A 141 10.02 13.54 3.03
CA ILE A 141 10.04 14.88 3.65
C ILE A 141 9.34 14.85 5.01
N GLN A 142 10.08 15.18 6.07
CA GLN A 142 9.60 15.15 7.46
C GLN A 142 9.24 16.55 7.95
N ALA A 143 7.99 16.73 8.39
CA ALA A 143 7.50 17.99 8.98
C ALA A 143 8.03 18.21 10.40
N TYR A 144 8.42 19.45 10.73
CA TYR A 144 8.86 19.86 12.07
C TYR A 144 8.74 21.39 12.29
N GLU A 145 9.47 22.17 11.50
CA GLU A 145 9.66 23.62 11.70
C GLU A 145 8.87 24.48 10.70
N GLY A 146 8.51 23.92 9.54
CA GLY A 146 7.89 24.63 8.43
C GLY A 146 8.57 24.33 7.09
N ALA A 147 7.86 24.61 6.00
CA ALA A 147 8.17 24.14 4.65
C ALA A 147 9.65 24.20 4.23
N GLU A 148 10.28 25.38 4.31
CA GLU A 148 11.65 25.60 3.81
C GLU A 148 12.70 24.81 4.60
N ALA A 149 12.67 24.91 5.93
CA ALA A 149 13.59 24.21 6.83
C ALA A 149 13.43 22.69 6.73
N ASP A 150 12.17 22.23 6.69
CA ASP A 150 11.82 20.82 6.59
C ASP A 150 12.27 20.22 5.26
N LEU A 151 12.06 20.92 4.15
CA LEU A 151 12.52 20.50 2.82
C LEU A 151 14.04 20.41 2.76
N LYS A 152 14.76 21.48 3.17
CA LYS A 152 16.23 21.53 3.17
C LYS A 152 16.85 20.40 4.01
N ARG A 153 16.31 20.14 5.20
CA ARG A 153 16.74 19.04 6.09
C ARG A 153 16.46 17.67 5.48
N SER A 154 15.31 17.51 4.82
CA SER A 154 14.87 16.24 4.22
C SER A 154 15.67 15.88 2.96
N ILE A 155 16.02 16.89 2.14
CA ILE A 155 16.92 16.74 0.99
C ILE A 155 18.29 16.27 1.49
N ALA A 156 18.90 16.98 2.45
CA ALA A 156 20.21 16.62 2.98
C ALA A 156 20.24 15.20 3.60
N SER A 157 19.19 14.80 4.32
CA SER A 157 19.14 13.48 5.00
C SER A 157 18.75 12.30 4.09
N ASN A 158 18.17 12.55 2.92
CA ASN A 158 17.80 11.52 1.93
C ASN A 158 18.49 11.70 0.57
N GLN A 159 19.54 12.52 0.49
CA GLN A 159 20.28 12.85 -0.74
C GLN A 159 20.67 11.62 -1.56
N GLU A 160 21.09 10.54 -0.90
CA GLU A 160 21.41 9.26 -1.53
C GLU A 160 20.22 8.65 -2.30
N VAL A 161 19.03 8.65 -1.69
CA VAL A 161 17.83 8.09 -2.30
C VAL A 161 17.33 8.99 -3.44
N PHE A 162 17.36 10.31 -3.27
CA PHE A 162 16.97 11.24 -4.33
C PHE A 162 17.94 11.17 -5.53
N ALA A 163 19.26 11.10 -5.29
CA ALA A 163 20.25 10.94 -6.35
C ALA A 163 20.12 9.61 -7.10
N PHE A 164 19.80 8.51 -6.41
CA PHE A 164 19.45 7.24 -7.04
C PHE A 164 18.22 7.36 -7.95
N LEU A 165 17.12 7.90 -7.42
CA LEU A 165 15.87 8.02 -8.16
C LEU A 165 16.01 8.92 -9.38
N GLU A 166 16.71 10.05 -9.25
CA GLU A 166 16.98 10.99 -10.35
C GLU A 166 17.86 10.34 -11.44
N SER A 167 18.97 9.71 -11.06
CA SER A 167 19.91 9.08 -12.01
C SER A 167 19.31 7.87 -12.72
N ALA A 168 18.56 7.02 -12.01
CA ALA A 168 17.78 5.94 -12.62
C ALA A 168 16.72 6.50 -13.58
N SER A 169 16.02 7.58 -13.21
CA SER A 169 14.99 8.18 -14.06
C SER A 169 15.57 8.75 -15.36
N LYS A 170 16.70 9.47 -15.28
CA LYS A 170 17.46 9.93 -16.46
C LYS A 170 17.91 8.77 -17.35
N LYS A 171 18.42 7.69 -16.77
CA LYS A 171 18.88 6.51 -17.53
C LYS A 171 17.76 5.87 -18.35
N TYR A 172 16.57 5.71 -17.76
CA TYR A 172 15.48 4.93 -18.35
C TYR A 172 14.34 5.75 -19.00
N GLY A 173 14.45 7.08 -19.05
CA GLY A 173 13.46 7.94 -19.69
C GLY A 173 12.18 8.10 -18.88
N ILE A 174 12.31 8.32 -17.57
CA ILE A 174 11.22 8.45 -16.60
C ILE A 174 11.12 9.91 -16.14
N GLU A 175 9.89 10.43 -16.02
CA GLU A 175 9.62 11.79 -15.53
C GLU A 175 9.93 11.89 -14.02
N PHE A 176 10.88 12.72 -13.61
CA PHE A 176 11.30 12.86 -12.21
C PHE A 176 10.81 14.17 -11.58
N TRP A 177 9.88 14.06 -10.62
CA TRP A 177 9.38 15.17 -9.83
C TRP A 177 10.16 15.27 -8.51
N GLY A 178 11.08 16.23 -8.47
CA GLY A 178 12.02 16.42 -7.35
C GLY A 178 11.35 16.74 -6.00
N PRO A 179 12.08 16.59 -4.88
CA PRO A 179 11.54 16.80 -3.54
C PRO A 179 11.08 18.25 -3.35
N GLY A 180 9.81 18.44 -2.96
CA GLY A 180 9.16 19.75 -2.82
C GLY A 180 8.17 20.10 -3.94
N SER A 181 8.18 19.34 -5.04
CA SER A 181 7.24 19.49 -6.17
C SER A 181 5.77 19.30 -5.79
N GLY A 182 5.46 18.35 -4.92
CA GLY A 182 4.10 17.99 -4.54
C GLY A 182 3.92 16.52 -4.21
N ILE A 183 2.73 16.21 -3.71
CA ILE A 183 2.27 14.86 -3.41
C ILE A 183 1.83 14.19 -4.71
N ILE A 184 2.26 12.94 -4.92
CA ILE A 184 2.05 12.16 -6.16
C ILE A 184 0.63 12.28 -6.73
N HIS A 185 -0.38 12.13 -5.89
CA HIS A 185 -1.79 12.10 -6.32
C HIS A 185 -2.32 13.46 -6.77
N GLN A 186 -1.81 14.56 -6.21
CA GLN A 186 -2.16 15.91 -6.63
C GLN A 186 -1.48 16.24 -7.96
N ILE A 187 -0.18 15.96 -8.08
CA ILE A 187 0.57 16.11 -9.34
C ILE A 187 -0.08 15.27 -10.46
N VAL A 188 -0.49 14.04 -10.17
CA VAL A 188 -1.21 13.17 -11.11
C VAL A 188 -2.56 13.78 -11.51
N LEU A 189 -3.35 14.30 -10.58
CA LEU A 189 -4.63 14.92 -10.89
C LEU A 189 -4.45 16.15 -11.80
N GLU A 190 -3.45 16.98 -11.53
CA GLU A 190 -3.12 18.23 -12.23
C GLU A 190 -2.54 18.03 -13.63
N ASN A 191 -1.74 16.98 -13.84
CA ASN A 191 -0.91 16.82 -15.04
C ASN A 191 -1.17 15.54 -15.86
N TYR A 192 -1.70 14.48 -15.25
CA TYR A 192 -1.63 13.12 -15.83
C TYR A 192 -2.96 12.35 -15.90
N ALA A 193 -3.89 12.62 -15.00
CA ALA A 193 -5.22 12.02 -15.04
C ALA A 193 -6.00 12.54 -16.26
N ALA A 194 -6.71 11.64 -16.95
CA ALA A 194 -7.59 11.98 -18.06
C ALA A 194 -8.71 10.93 -18.17
N PRO A 195 -9.95 11.32 -18.54
CA PRO A 195 -11.07 10.40 -18.60
C PRO A 195 -10.79 9.16 -19.46
N GLY A 196 -11.16 7.98 -18.97
CA GLY A 196 -11.00 6.72 -19.69
C GLY A 196 -9.58 6.13 -19.75
N LEU A 197 -8.55 6.76 -19.17
CA LEU A 197 -7.24 6.09 -18.99
C LEU A 197 -7.35 4.91 -18.03
N LEU A 198 -6.52 3.89 -18.24
CA LEU A 198 -6.17 2.89 -17.21
C LEU A 198 -4.74 3.13 -16.72
N MET A 199 -4.59 3.55 -15.47
CA MET A 199 -3.28 3.83 -14.88
C MET A 199 -3.00 3.05 -13.59
N LEU A 200 -1.73 2.70 -13.39
CA LEU A 200 -1.26 2.10 -12.14
C LEU A 200 -0.44 3.12 -11.34
N GLY A 201 -0.37 2.91 -10.03
CA GLY A 201 0.59 3.61 -9.19
C GLY A 201 1.01 2.80 -7.97
N THR A 202 2.26 2.98 -7.53
CA THR A 202 2.82 2.23 -6.39
C THR A 202 2.43 2.82 -5.03
N ASP A 203 1.17 3.25 -4.90
CA ASP A 203 0.58 3.76 -3.68
C ASP A 203 -0.91 3.39 -3.57
N SER A 204 -1.41 3.23 -2.35
CA SER A 204 -2.81 2.82 -2.13
C SER A 204 -3.84 3.89 -2.50
N HIS A 205 -3.45 5.16 -2.52
CA HIS A 205 -4.35 6.29 -2.78
C HIS A 205 -4.35 6.75 -4.24
N THR A 206 -3.67 6.01 -5.13
CA THR A 206 -3.75 6.17 -6.59
C THR A 206 -5.18 6.30 -7.15
N PRO A 207 -6.22 5.63 -6.59
CA PRO A 207 -7.61 5.89 -6.93
C PRO A 207 -8.05 7.36 -6.97
N ASN A 208 -7.38 8.29 -6.26
CA ASN A 208 -7.60 9.75 -6.32
C ASN A 208 -7.74 10.31 -7.75
N ALA A 209 -6.94 9.80 -8.70
CA ALA A 209 -6.98 10.26 -10.09
C ALA A 209 -8.30 9.90 -10.80
N SER A 210 -9.03 8.89 -10.31
CA SER A 210 -10.32 8.45 -10.85
C SER A 210 -11.43 9.47 -10.64
N GLY A 211 -11.23 10.47 -9.76
CA GLY A 211 -12.06 11.67 -9.68
C GLY A 211 -12.05 12.53 -10.95
N LEU A 212 -11.11 12.31 -11.86
CA LEU A 212 -11.06 12.92 -13.20
C LEU A 212 -11.40 11.90 -14.32
N GLY A 213 -12.18 10.86 -13.99
CA GLY A 213 -12.81 9.95 -14.95
C GLY A 213 -11.92 8.83 -15.49
N CYS A 214 -10.67 8.68 -15.03
CA CYS A 214 -9.86 7.49 -15.32
C CYS A 214 -10.21 6.32 -14.38
N LEU A 215 -9.64 5.14 -14.64
CA LEU A 215 -9.48 4.11 -13.62
C LEU A 215 -8.02 4.08 -13.17
N ALA A 216 -7.78 4.51 -11.93
CA ALA A 216 -6.45 4.52 -11.34
C ALA A 216 -6.35 3.50 -10.20
N ILE A 217 -5.43 2.55 -10.29
CA ILE A 217 -5.37 1.41 -9.34
C ILE A 217 -4.02 1.39 -8.61
N GLY A 218 -4.07 1.26 -7.28
CA GLY A 218 -2.89 1.13 -6.43
C GLY A 218 -2.32 -0.30 -6.46
N VAL A 219 -1.01 -0.43 -6.69
CA VAL A 219 -0.32 -1.72 -6.87
C VAL A 219 1.03 -1.80 -6.12
N GLY A 220 1.65 -2.98 -6.12
CA GLY A 220 3.02 -3.19 -5.63
C GLY A 220 4.10 -2.84 -6.67
N GLY A 221 5.38 -2.84 -6.26
CA GLY A 221 6.50 -2.58 -7.17
C GLY A 221 6.60 -3.57 -8.33
N ALA A 222 6.38 -4.86 -8.08
CA ALA A 222 6.42 -5.91 -9.10
C ALA A 222 5.39 -5.72 -10.22
N ASP A 223 4.19 -5.24 -9.91
CA ASP A 223 3.15 -4.96 -10.91
C ASP A 223 3.45 -3.65 -11.67
N ALA A 224 4.14 -2.70 -11.03
CA ALA A 224 4.70 -1.55 -11.72
C ALA A 224 5.84 -1.96 -12.67
N VAL A 225 6.62 -2.99 -12.34
CA VAL A 225 7.62 -3.57 -13.27
C VAL A 225 6.94 -4.29 -14.44
N ASP A 226 5.82 -5.01 -14.23
CA ASP A 226 5.03 -5.54 -15.36
C ASP A 226 4.65 -4.42 -16.34
N ALA A 227 4.12 -3.31 -15.82
CA ALA A 227 3.73 -2.15 -16.62
C ALA A 227 4.94 -1.49 -17.33
N MET A 228 6.08 -1.28 -16.63
CA MET A 228 7.32 -0.76 -17.23
C MET A 228 7.92 -1.69 -18.29
N THR A 229 7.59 -2.98 -18.28
CA THR A 229 8.10 -4.00 -19.21
C THR A 229 7.11 -4.35 -20.34
N ASN A 230 5.91 -3.75 -20.36
CA ASN A 230 4.79 -4.16 -21.24
C ASN A 230 4.39 -5.63 -21.07
N THR A 231 4.62 -6.19 -19.88
CA THR A 231 4.03 -7.47 -19.45
C THR A 231 2.56 -7.22 -19.14
N PRO A 232 1.60 -8.02 -19.65
CA PRO A 232 0.18 -7.80 -19.36
C PRO A 232 -0.10 -7.87 -17.86
N TRP A 233 -0.70 -6.81 -17.31
CA TRP A 233 -1.03 -6.76 -15.89
C TRP A 233 -2.30 -7.58 -15.61
N GLU A 234 -2.23 -8.51 -14.67
CA GLU A 234 -3.35 -9.42 -14.36
C GLU A 234 -4.21 -8.91 -13.20
N LEU A 235 -5.43 -8.46 -13.51
CA LEU A 235 -6.44 -8.04 -12.54
C LEU A 235 -7.58 -9.05 -12.45
N MET A 236 -7.87 -9.60 -11.27
CA MET A 236 -9.11 -10.33 -11.04
C MET A 236 -10.28 -9.37 -11.30
N ALA A 237 -11.14 -9.71 -12.27
CA ALA A 237 -12.21 -8.84 -12.75
C ALA A 237 -13.09 -8.37 -11.58
N PRO A 238 -13.11 -7.07 -11.24
CA PRO A 238 -13.82 -6.62 -10.05
C PRO A 238 -15.32 -6.82 -10.16
N LYS A 239 -15.97 -6.97 -9.00
CA LYS A 239 -17.39 -6.69 -8.86
C LYS A 239 -17.64 -5.18 -8.93
N VAL A 240 -18.87 -4.74 -9.15
CA VAL A 240 -19.20 -3.30 -9.22
C VAL A 240 -20.26 -2.94 -8.18
N LEU A 241 -19.89 -2.08 -7.23
CA LEU A 241 -20.80 -1.45 -6.28
C LEU A 241 -21.27 -0.11 -6.86
N GLY A 242 -22.54 0.00 -7.21
CA GLY A 242 -23.13 1.25 -7.69
C GLY A 242 -23.52 2.16 -6.53
N VAL A 243 -22.98 3.37 -6.47
CA VAL A 243 -23.37 4.41 -5.51
C VAL A 243 -24.15 5.50 -6.25
N HIS A 244 -25.46 5.60 -5.98
CA HIS A 244 -26.33 6.58 -6.60
C HIS A 244 -26.46 7.83 -5.71
N LEU A 245 -26.07 8.99 -6.23
CA LEU A 245 -26.10 10.27 -5.53
C LEU A 245 -27.27 11.12 -6.04
N LYS A 246 -28.12 11.57 -5.12
CA LYS A 246 -29.24 12.50 -5.40
C LYS A 246 -29.21 13.68 -4.43
N GLY A 247 -29.97 14.74 -4.75
CA GLY A 247 -29.95 15.98 -3.97
C GLY A 247 -28.62 16.73 -4.11
N GLU A 248 -28.42 17.72 -3.23
CA GLU A 248 -27.26 18.61 -3.20
C GLU A 248 -26.72 18.73 -1.76
N LEU A 249 -25.40 18.89 -1.61
CA LEU A 249 -24.77 19.05 -0.29
C LEU A 249 -25.13 20.38 0.37
N SER A 250 -25.27 20.39 1.70
CA SER A 250 -25.38 21.65 2.45
C SER A 250 -24.08 22.47 2.33
N PRO A 251 -24.11 23.82 2.50
CA PRO A 251 -22.91 24.66 2.42
C PRO A 251 -21.78 24.33 3.41
N TRP A 252 -22.08 23.58 4.48
CA TRP A 252 -21.09 23.06 5.44
C TRP A 252 -20.52 21.69 5.05
N CYS A 253 -21.24 20.91 4.25
CA CYS A 253 -20.81 19.60 3.81
C CYS A 253 -19.93 19.69 2.56
N THR A 254 -19.09 18.67 2.39
CA THR A 254 -18.17 18.54 1.26
C THR A 254 -18.19 17.11 0.73
N PRO A 255 -17.58 16.85 -0.44
CA PRO A 255 -17.32 15.49 -0.93
C PRO A 255 -16.57 14.59 0.07
N LYS A 256 -15.83 15.17 1.02
CA LYS A 256 -15.22 14.42 2.13
C LYS A 256 -16.28 13.77 3.01
N ASP A 257 -17.33 14.49 3.37
CA ASP A 257 -18.42 13.97 4.23
C ASP A 257 -19.18 12.82 3.53
N VAL A 258 -19.33 12.88 2.20
CA VAL A 258 -19.93 11.78 1.40
C VAL A 258 -19.14 10.48 1.54
N ILE A 259 -17.81 10.53 1.41
CA ILE A 259 -16.96 9.33 1.52
C ILE A 259 -16.74 8.89 2.98
N LEU A 260 -16.71 9.81 3.94
CA LEU A 260 -16.73 9.48 5.37
C LEU A 260 -18.01 8.70 5.74
N HIS A 261 -19.17 9.17 5.29
CA HIS A 261 -20.46 8.51 5.50
C HIS A 261 -20.54 7.15 4.77
N LEU A 262 -20.06 7.07 3.53
CA LEU A 262 -20.00 5.81 2.78
C LEU A 262 -19.04 4.80 3.44
N ALA A 263 -17.91 5.25 3.99
CA ALA A 263 -17.01 4.40 4.78
C ALA A 263 -17.72 3.83 6.02
N GLY A 264 -18.54 4.64 6.71
CA GLY A 264 -19.42 4.18 7.79
C GLY A 264 -20.39 3.08 7.38
N LYS A 265 -21.00 3.18 6.18
CA LYS A 265 -21.89 2.13 5.64
C LYS A 265 -21.17 0.87 5.20
N LEU A 266 -19.98 0.99 4.62
CA LEU A 266 -19.26 -0.13 4.00
C LEU A 266 -18.32 -0.85 4.96
N THR A 267 -17.86 -0.20 6.03
CA THR A 267 -16.68 -0.59 6.83
C THR A 267 -15.39 -0.64 5.99
N VAL A 268 -14.24 -0.83 6.64
CA VAL A 268 -12.91 -1.02 6.00
C VAL A 268 -12.80 -2.25 5.07
N ARG A 269 -13.89 -2.99 4.83
CA ARG A 269 -13.91 -4.18 3.96
C ARG A 269 -14.99 -4.16 2.88
N GLY A 270 -15.98 -3.28 2.94
CA GLY A 270 -17.17 -3.36 2.08
C GLY A 270 -16.87 -3.24 0.58
N GLY A 271 -15.79 -2.55 0.20
CA GLY A 271 -15.30 -2.43 -1.17
C GLY A 271 -14.39 -3.58 -1.64
N THR A 272 -14.01 -4.54 -0.78
CA THR A 272 -12.99 -5.57 -1.11
C THR A 272 -13.35 -6.34 -2.39
N GLY A 273 -12.48 -6.26 -3.41
CA GLY A 273 -12.70 -6.93 -4.71
C GLY A 273 -13.75 -6.26 -5.59
N LYS A 274 -14.14 -5.01 -5.28
CA LYS A 274 -15.12 -4.21 -6.02
C LYS A 274 -14.49 -2.92 -6.53
N ILE A 275 -15.01 -2.41 -7.64
CA ILE A 275 -14.92 -0.98 -7.98
C ILE A 275 -16.18 -0.28 -7.44
N VAL A 276 -15.98 0.89 -6.83
CA VAL A 276 -17.09 1.76 -6.38
C VAL A 276 -17.42 2.74 -7.51
N GLU A 277 -18.52 2.50 -8.21
CA GLU A 277 -18.93 3.30 -9.36
C GLU A 277 -20.05 4.27 -8.97
N TYR A 278 -19.78 5.56 -9.09
CA TYR A 278 -20.71 6.61 -8.70
C TYR A 278 -21.60 7.01 -9.87
N SER A 279 -22.86 7.31 -9.58
CA SER A 279 -23.88 7.71 -10.58
C SER A 279 -24.88 8.70 -9.97
N GLY A 280 -25.79 9.22 -10.79
CA GLY A 280 -26.92 10.03 -10.33
C GLY A 280 -26.70 11.54 -10.43
N PRO A 281 -27.79 12.34 -10.32
CA PRO A 281 -27.77 13.78 -10.58
C PRO A 281 -26.89 14.56 -9.59
N GLY A 282 -26.71 14.07 -8.36
CA GLY A 282 -25.89 14.73 -7.34
C GLY A 282 -24.41 14.87 -7.73
N LEU A 283 -23.90 14.08 -8.70
CA LEU A 283 -22.55 14.25 -9.22
C LEU A 283 -22.33 15.58 -9.95
N GLN A 284 -23.39 16.17 -10.53
CA GLN A 284 -23.27 17.41 -11.31
C GLN A 284 -23.04 18.64 -10.42
N THR A 285 -23.26 18.53 -9.11
CA THR A 285 -23.05 19.63 -8.15
C THR A 285 -21.71 19.55 -7.42
N LEU A 286 -20.85 18.56 -7.75
CA LEU A 286 -19.58 18.34 -7.06
C LEU A 286 -18.37 18.74 -7.93
N PRO A 287 -17.34 19.37 -7.36
CA PRO A 287 -16.13 19.74 -8.08
C PRO A 287 -15.27 18.51 -8.39
N ALA A 288 -14.49 18.54 -9.48
CA ALA A 288 -13.63 17.42 -9.87
C ALA A 288 -12.60 17.03 -8.80
N THR A 289 -12.02 18.00 -8.08
CA THR A 289 -11.14 17.75 -6.93
C THR A 289 -11.89 17.09 -5.76
N GLY A 290 -13.20 17.34 -5.63
CA GLY A 290 -14.08 16.65 -4.69
C GLY A 290 -14.34 15.19 -5.05
N LEU A 291 -14.51 14.89 -6.34
CA LEU A 291 -14.55 13.51 -6.83
C LEU A 291 -13.19 12.82 -6.60
N ALA A 292 -12.09 13.56 -6.64
CA ALA A 292 -10.76 13.06 -6.27
C ALA A 292 -10.69 12.71 -4.76
N THR A 293 -11.18 13.58 -3.87
CA THR A 293 -11.34 13.29 -2.42
C THR A 293 -12.13 12.01 -2.18
N MET A 294 -13.26 11.83 -2.87
CA MET A 294 -14.12 10.64 -2.73
C MET A 294 -13.45 9.37 -3.25
N SER A 295 -12.78 9.43 -4.40
CA SER A 295 -12.08 8.28 -4.99
C SER A 295 -10.83 7.89 -4.20
N ASN A 296 -10.08 8.86 -3.67
CA ASN A 296 -8.94 8.69 -2.77
C ASN A 296 -9.33 7.81 -1.58
N MET A 297 -10.35 8.23 -0.83
CA MET A 297 -10.84 7.48 0.34
C MET A 297 -11.66 6.22 0.00
N GLY A 298 -11.87 5.92 -1.29
CA GLY A 298 -12.31 4.58 -1.71
C GLY A 298 -11.31 3.47 -1.32
N ALA A 299 -10.03 3.81 -1.15
CA ALA A 299 -9.01 2.88 -0.65
C ALA A 299 -9.29 2.41 0.78
N GLU A 300 -9.87 3.26 1.62
CA GLU A 300 -10.14 2.98 3.04
C GLU A 300 -11.26 1.96 3.25
N VAL A 301 -12.18 1.79 2.28
CA VAL A 301 -13.19 0.70 2.29
C VAL A 301 -12.70 -0.58 1.61
N GLY A 302 -11.43 -0.61 1.18
CA GLY A 302 -10.81 -1.76 0.50
C GLY A 302 -11.16 -1.90 -0.99
N ALA A 303 -11.69 -0.84 -1.63
CA ALA A 303 -12.02 -0.89 -3.06
C ALA A 303 -10.76 -1.08 -3.92
N THR A 304 -10.92 -1.77 -5.06
CA THR A 304 -9.87 -1.86 -6.09
C THR A 304 -9.58 -0.47 -6.66
N THR A 305 -10.63 0.29 -6.97
CA THR A 305 -10.61 1.73 -7.23
C THR A 305 -12.05 2.28 -7.20
N SER A 306 -12.22 3.55 -7.55
CA SER A 306 -13.52 4.16 -7.81
C SER A 306 -13.68 4.50 -9.30
N ALA A 307 -14.92 4.70 -9.77
CA ALA A 307 -15.22 5.14 -11.12
C ALA A 307 -16.25 6.27 -11.10
N PHE A 308 -16.02 7.32 -11.90
CA PHE A 308 -16.91 8.47 -12.03
C PHE A 308 -17.18 8.75 -13.51
N PRO A 309 -18.45 8.88 -13.95
CA PRO A 309 -18.76 9.28 -15.32
C PRO A 309 -18.25 10.68 -15.59
N PHE A 310 -17.94 10.98 -16.86
CA PHE A 310 -17.43 12.29 -17.25
C PHE A 310 -18.45 13.40 -16.91
N THR A 311 -17.99 14.45 -16.22
CA THR A 311 -18.82 15.60 -15.84
C THR A 311 -18.24 16.91 -16.40
N PRO A 312 -19.06 17.98 -16.54
CA PRO A 312 -18.58 19.30 -16.94
C PRO A 312 -17.49 19.85 -16.02
N ALA A 313 -17.54 19.52 -14.72
CA ALA A 313 -16.51 19.91 -13.76
C ALA A 313 -15.13 19.28 -14.07
N MET A 314 -15.10 18.07 -14.64
CA MET A 314 -13.84 17.47 -15.14
C MET A 314 -13.30 18.26 -16.34
N SER A 315 -14.17 18.66 -17.28
CA SER A 315 -13.79 19.50 -18.43
C SER A 315 -13.20 20.84 -17.95
N SER A 316 -13.91 21.56 -17.08
CA SER A 316 -13.44 22.83 -16.52
C SER A 316 -12.11 22.71 -15.75
N TYR A 317 -11.89 21.62 -15.01
CA TYR A 317 -10.63 21.39 -14.31
C TYR A 317 -9.48 21.05 -15.28
N LEU A 318 -9.74 20.24 -16.32
CA LEU A 318 -8.77 19.97 -17.38
C LEU A 318 -8.36 21.27 -18.10
N GLU A 319 -9.32 22.14 -18.44
CA GLU A 319 -9.01 23.44 -19.05
C GLU A 319 -8.21 24.36 -18.11
N ALA A 320 -8.60 24.45 -16.83
CA ALA A 320 -7.94 25.31 -15.86
C ALA A 320 -6.47 24.94 -15.58
N THR A 321 -6.10 23.65 -15.71
CA THR A 321 -4.69 23.20 -15.62
C THR A 321 -4.01 23.03 -16.99
N GLY A 322 -4.55 23.66 -18.04
CA GLY A 322 -3.90 23.76 -19.36
C GLY A 322 -4.12 22.60 -20.33
N ARG A 323 -5.02 21.67 -20.02
CA ARG A 323 -5.25 20.40 -20.75
C ARG A 323 -6.52 20.44 -21.63
N ALA A 324 -6.83 21.59 -22.22
CA ALA A 324 -8.07 21.79 -22.99
C ALA A 324 -8.24 20.83 -24.20
N GLU A 325 -7.16 20.31 -24.79
CA GLU A 325 -7.28 19.26 -25.82
C GLU A 325 -7.75 17.91 -25.26
N VAL A 326 -7.34 17.58 -24.02
CA VAL A 326 -7.81 16.38 -23.31
C VAL A 326 -9.29 16.52 -22.99
N ALA A 327 -9.73 17.70 -22.54
CA ALA A 327 -11.13 18.03 -22.30
C ALA A 327 -11.99 17.82 -23.57
N ARG A 328 -11.62 18.48 -24.68
CA ARG A 328 -12.29 18.33 -25.99
C ARG A 328 -12.32 16.90 -26.51
N ALA A 329 -11.26 16.12 -26.27
CA ALA A 329 -11.21 14.72 -26.68
C ALA A 329 -12.11 13.83 -25.80
N ALA A 330 -12.13 14.07 -24.49
CA ALA A 330 -13.03 13.40 -23.55
C ALA A 330 -14.50 13.70 -23.88
N GLU A 331 -14.86 14.95 -24.17
CA GLU A 331 -16.21 15.33 -24.58
C GLU A 331 -16.69 14.55 -25.82
N ARG A 332 -15.82 14.38 -26.83
CA ARG A 332 -16.13 13.56 -28.01
C ARG A 332 -16.32 12.09 -27.67
N ALA A 333 -15.49 11.51 -26.79
CA ALA A 333 -15.61 10.12 -26.37
C ALA A 333 -16.85 9.88 -25.47
N ALA A 334 -17.19 10.85 -24.60
CA ALA A 334 -18.40 10.86 -23.80
C ALA A 334 -19.66 10.94 -24.69
N GLY A 335 -19.63 11.78 -25.74
CA GLY A 335 -20.69 11.87 -26.75
C GLY A 335 -20.90 10.58 -27.57
N GLN A 336 -19.93 9.67 -27.57
CA GLN A 336 -20.03 8.31 -28.15
C GLN A 336 -20.39 7.24 -27.10
N GLY A 337 -20.70 7.64 -25.87
CA GLY A 337 -21.10 6.74 -24.79
C GLY A 337 -19.97 5.94 -24.15
N PHE A 338 -18.70 6.33 -24.33
CA PHE A 338 -17.56 5.63 -23.70
C PHE A 338 -17.45 5.94 -22.20
N LEU A 339 -17.59 7.21 -21.83
CA LEU A 339 -17.28 7.73 -20.49
C LEU A 339 -18.48 7.82 -19.53
N SER A 340 -19.46 6.94 -19.72
CA SER A 340 -20.58 6.69 -18.80
C SER A 340 -20.93 5.21 -18.79
N ALA A 341 -21.67 4.73 -17.78
CA ALA A 341 -22.30 3.42 -17.87
C ALA A 341 -23.30 3.36 -19.05
N ASP A 342 -23.58 2.15 -19.56
CA ASP A 342 -24.70 1.93 -20.47
C ASP A 342 -26.04 2.00 -19.71
N GLU A 343 -27.11 2.35 -20.42
CA GLU A 343 -28.47 2.24 -19.89
C GLU A 343 -28.78 0.77 -19.56
N GLY A 344 -29.33 0.52 -18.38
CA GLY A 344 -29.60 -0.83 -17.89
C GLY A 344 -28.38 -1.59 -17.34
N ALA A 345 -27.20 -0.96 -17.19
CA ALA A 345 -26.02 -1.62 -16.62
C ALA A 345 -26.28 -2.24 -15.23
N GLU A 346 -25.81 -3.48 -15.07
CA GLU A 346 -25.99 -4.26 -13.85
C GLU A 346 -24.86 -4.01 -12.83
N TYR A 347 -25.26 -3.72 -11.59
CA TYR A 347 -24.36 -3.54 -10.45
C TYR A 347 -24.57 -4.71 -9.48
N ASP A 348 -23.47 -5.31 -8.98
CA ASP A 348 -23.53 -6.43 -8.02
C ASP A 348 -24.24 -6.03 -6.73
N GLU A 349 -24.04 -4.78 -6.31
CA GLU A 349 -24.61 -4.16 -5.12
C GLU A 349 -24.94 -2.70 -5.44
N ARG A 350 -25.94 -2.13 -4.75
CA ARG A 350 -26.35 -0.73 -4.92
C ARG A 350 -26.53 -0.05 -3.57
N ILE A 351 -26.03 1.19 -3.45
CA ILE A 351 -26.28 2.10 -2.32
C ILE A 351 -26.81 3.41 -2.89
N GLU A 352 -27.84 3.98 -2.27
CA GLU A 352 -28.31 5.33 -2.56
C GLU A 352 -27.90 6.27 -1.42
N ILE A 353 -27.42 7.47 -1.76
CA ILE A 353 -27.10 8.54 -0.82
C ILE A 353 -27.82 9.81 -1.28
N ASN A 354 -28.63 10.38 -0.40
CA ASN A 354 -29.17 11.73 -0.58
C ASN A 354 -28.19 12.73 0.03
N LEU A 355 -27.55 13.54 -0.81
CA LEU A 355 -26.57 14.54 -0.39
C LEU A 355 -27.19 15.62 0.51
N SER A 356 -28.50 15.87 0.38
CA SER A 356 -29.23 16.85 1.20
C SER A 356 -29.60 16.37 2.59
N ASP A 357 -29.50 15.05 2.85
CA ASP A 357 -29.72 14.47 4.19
C ASP A 357 -28.40 14.35 4.99
N LEU A 358 -27.26 14.72 4.39
CA LEU A 358 -25.96 14.68 5.05
C LEU A 358 -25.69 15.95 5.86
N GLU A 359 -25.15 15.76 7.07
CA GLU A 359 -24.40 16.78 7.80
C GLU A 359 -22.89 16.42 7.79
N PRO A 360 -21.98 17.33 8.20
CA PRO A 360 -20.57 17.00 8.31
C PRO A 360 -20.32 15.82 9.26
N CYS A 361 -19.27 15.04 9.04
CA CYS A 361 -18.98 13.84 9.84
C CYS A 361 -17.57 13.86 10.45
N LEU A 362 -17.43 13.21 11.60
CA LEU A 362 -16.13 12.82 12.17
C LEU A 362 -15.98 11.30 12.09
N ASN A 363 -14.88 10.81 11.52
CA ASN A 363 -14.56 9.39 11.51
C ASN A 363 -13.34 9.08 12.39
N GLY A 364 -13.46 8.16 13.34
CA GLY A 364 -12.35 7.73 14.19
C GLY A 364 -12.75 7.29 15.59
N PRO A 365 -11.80 7.10 16.52
CA PRO A 365 -10.43 7.64 16.53
C PRO A 365 -9.31 6.74 15.97
N PHE A 366 -9.59 5.47 15.68
CA PHE A 366 -8.56 4.46 15.33
C PHE A 366 -8.84 3.67 14.04
N THR A 367 -9.91 4.03 13.33
CA THR A 367 -10.35 3.40 12.07
C THR A 367 -11.11 4.43 11.23
N PRO A 368 -10.95 4.43 9.89
CA PRO A 368 -11.56 5.45 9.02
C PRO A 368 -13.05 5.21 8.76
N ASP A 369 -13.61 4.09 9.23
CA ASP A 369 -15.02 3.71 9.05
C ASP A 369 -15.92 3.91 10.28
N LEU A 370 -15.38 4.31 11.44
CA LEU A 370 -16.21 4.65 12.60
C LEU A 370 -16.77 6.07 12.40
N SER A 371 -17.77 6.19 11.53
CA SER A 371 -18.38 7.47 11.12
C SER A 371 -19.49 7.90 12.07
N THR A 372 -19.38 9.11 12.60
CA THR A 372 -20.38 9.74 13.46
C THR A 372 -20.77 11.10 12.88
N PRO A 373 -22.07 11.40 12.68
CA PRO A 373 -22.53 12.75 12.35
C PRO A 373 -22.03 13.77 13.37
N LEU A 374 -21.68 14.97 12.92
CA LEU A 374 -21.05 15.98 13.77
C LEU A 374 -21.95 16.39 14.95
N SER A 375 -23.26 16.56 14.72
CA SER A 375 -24.22 16.86 15.79
C SER A 375 -24.24 15.78 16.87
N GLU A 376 -24.27 14.50 16.48
CA GLU A 376 -24.26 13.35 17.39
C GLU A 376 -22.94 13.28 18.17
N PHE A 377 -21.80 13.41 17.47
CA PHE A 377 -20.48 13.38 18.11
C PHE A 377 -20.35 14.48 19.16
N VAL A 378 -20.70 15.72 18.81
CA VAL A 378 -20.61 16.87 19.71
C VAL A 378 -21.55 16.71 20.91
N ASN A 379 -22.76 16.19 20.72
CA ASN A 379 -23.68 15.90 21.82
C ASN A 379 -23.11 14.85 22.79
N LYS A 380 -22.50 13.77 22.27
CA LYS A 380 -21.79 12.78 23.11
C LYS A 380 -20.60 13.43 23.84
N ALA A 381 -19.80 14.23 23.14
CA ALA A 381 -18.60 14.87 23.68
C ALA A 381 -18.90 15.91 24.76
N LYS A 382 -20.07 16.57 24.72
CA LYS A 382 -20.58 17.47 25.77
C LYS A 382 -21.09 16.73 27.02
N SER A 383 -21.33 15.41 26.95
CA SER A 383 -21.92 14.65 28.07
C SER A 383 -20.92 14.30 29.19
N ASP A 384 -21.45 14.13 30.41
CA ASP A 384 -20.68 13.71 31.58
C ASP A 384 -20.19 12.25 31.50
N GLN A 385 -20.66 11.48 30.52
CA GLN A 385 -20.31 10.07 30.29
C GLN A 385 -19.25 9.88 29.19
N ARG A 386 -18.57 10.94 28.74
CA ARG A 386 -17.54 10.84 27.70
C ARG A 386 -16.35 9.98 28.13
N ASP A 387 -15.90 9.11 27.25
CA ASP A 387 -14.79 8.17 27.43
C ASP A 387 -13.48 8.63 26.79
N HIS A 388 -13.45 9.87 26.27
CA HIS A 388 -12.36 10.41 25.46
C HIS A 388 -11.97 11.84 25.87
N PRO A 389 -10.71 12.25 25.67
CA PRO A 389 -10.32 13.65 25.71
C PRO A 389 -11.05 14.46 24.61
N VAL A 390 -11.24 15.76 24.85
CA VAL A 390 -11.87 16.68 23.88
C VAL A 390 -10.95 17.80 23.42
N GLU A 391 -9.95 18.18 24.21
CA GLU A 391 -8.99 19.22 23.86
C GLU A 391 -8.11 18.77 22.68
N LEU A 392 -8.06 19.60 21.63
CA LEU A 392 -7.27 19.37 20.43
C LEU A 392 -5.83 19.80 20.65
N SER A 393 -4.92 18.85 20.57
CA SER A 393 -3.48 19.11 20.62
C SER A 393 -2.93 19.57 19.27
N ALA A 394 -3.51 19.11 18.15
CA ALA A 394 -3.21 19.60 16.81
C ALA A 394 -4.40 19.42 15.84
N ALA A 395 -4.50 20.32 14.87
CA ALA A 395 -5.41 20.30 13.75
C ALA A 395 -4.60 20.38 12.46
N LEU A 396 -4.81 19.47 11.50
CA LEU A 396 -4.00 19.38 10.28
C LEU A 396 -4.86 19.32 9.03
N ILE A 397 -4.72 20.30 8.14
CA ILE A 397 -5.39 20.32 6.83
C ILE A 397 -4.41 20.09 5.68
N GLY A 398 -4.92 19.55 4.58
CA GLY A 398 -4.13 19.23 3.39
C GLY A 398 -4.01 17.73 3.13
N SER A 399 -2.78 17.30 2.79
CA SER A 399 -2.44 15.97 2.21
C SER A 399 -3.10 15.71 0.85
N CYS A 400 -2.82 14.58 0.21
CA CYS A 400 -3.44 14.18 -1.07
C CYS A 400 -4.99 14.17 -1.07
N THR A 401 -5.65 14.14 0.09
CA THR A 401 -7.10 13.95 0.17
C THR A 401 -7.89 15.26 0.07
N ASN A 402 -7.37 16.34 0.64
CA ASN A 402 -8.07 17.62 0.82
C ASN A 402 -7.06 18.81 0.83
N SER A 403 -6.30 18.97 -0.26
CA SER A 403 -5.30 20.04 -0.41
C SER A 403 -5.41 20.80 -1.73
N SER A 404 -6.56 20.73 -2.41
CA SER A 404 -6.79 21.48 -3.63
C SER A 404 -7.00 22.98 -3.34
N TYR A 405 -6.96 23.81 -4.39
CA TYR A 405 -7.33 25.23 -4.28
C TYR A 405 -8.71 25.42 -3.62
N ALA A 406 -9.70 24.60 -4.00
CA ALA A 406 -11.05 24.65 -3.44
C ALA A 406 -11.08 24.36 -1.92
N ASP A 407 -10.33 23.35 -1.45
CA ASP A 407 -10.21 23.05 -0.02
C ASP A 407 -9.60 24.24 0.74
N MET A 408 -8.47 24.76 0.24
CA MET A 408 -7.73 25.85 0.89
C MET A 408 -8.51 27.16 0.90
N ALA A 409 -9.24 27.47 -0.18
CA ALA A 409 -10.07 28.67 -0.27
C ALA A 409 -11.26 28.64 0.71
N ARG A 410 -11.88 27.46 0.92
CA ARG A 410 -12.94 27.29 1.93
C ARG A 410 -12.41 27.41 3.36
N CYS A 411 -11.22 26.88 3.65
CA CYS A 411 -10.54 27.08 4.93
C CYS A 411 -10.18 28.55 5.17
N ALA A 412 -9.66 29.25 4.16
CA ALA A 412 -9.36 30.69 4.25
C ALA A 412 -10.63 31.53 4.44
N SER A 413 -11.78 31.12 3.88
CA SER A 413 -13.08 31.76 4.13
C SER A 413 -13.41 31.78 5.63
N LEU A 414 -13.25 30.65 6.34
CA LEU A 414 -13.45 30.56 7.80
C LEU A 414 -12.37 31.31 8.58
N ALA A 415 -11.11 31.18 8.19
CA ALA A 415 -10.00 31.86 8.84
C ALA A 415 -10.15 33.39 8.73
N GLN A 416 -10.63 33.92 7.60
CA GLN A 416 -10.89 35.34 7.42
C GLN A 416 -12.00 35.84 8.36
N GLN A 417 -13.13 35.13 8.47
CA GLN A 417 -14.20 35.47 9.41
C GLN A 417 -13.69 35.59 10.86
N ALA A 418 -12.81 34.67 11.28
CA ALA A 418 -12.20 34.68 12.60
C ALA A 418 -11.14 35.80 12.75
N ARG A 419 -10.32 36.02 11.72
CA ARG A 419 -9.30 37.09 11.64
C ARG A 419 -9.91 38.49 11.77
N ASP A 420 -11.05 38.73 11.11
CA ASP A 420 -11.80 40.00 11.20
C ASP A 420 -12.37 40.28 12.60
N ARG A 421 -12.42 39.25 13.45
CA ARG A 421 -12.80 39.34 14.87
C ARG A 421 -11.58 39.25 15.81
N GLY A 422 -10.36 39.32 15.26
CA GLY A 422 -9.10 39.27 15.99
C GLY A 422 -8.71 37.89 16.53
N MET A 423 -9.44 36.82 16.17
CA MET A 423 -9.23 35.48 16.70
C MET A 423 -7.99 34.81 16.08
N LYS A 424 -7.39 33.89 16.84
CA LYS A 424 -6.32 32.97 16.42
C LYS A 424 -6.74 31.54 16.75
N VAL A 425 -6.12 30.55 16.12
CA VAL A 425 -6.27 29.15 16.51
C VAL A 425 -5.79 28.92 17.95
N LYS A 426 -6.39 27.96 18.65
CA LYS A 426 -6.01 27.57 20.02
C LYS A 426 -5.15 26.30 20.07
N SER A 427 -5.22 25.48 19.02
CA SER A 427 -4.40 24.28 18.82
C SER A 427 -3.31 24.55 17.79
N SER A 428 -2.27 23.73 17.75
CA SER A 428 -1.32 23.72 16.62
C SER A 428 -2.10 23.51 15.32
N PHE A 429 -1.94 24.38 14.33
CA PHE A 429 -2.66 24.30 13.06
C PHE A 429 -1.68 24.20 11.89
N ASP A 430 -1.60 23.03 11.27
CA ASP A 430 -0.69 22.74 10.17
C ASP A 430 -1.42 22.65 8.83
N VAL A 431 -0.83 23.25 7.79
CA VAL A 431 -1.41 23.36 6.44
C VAL A 431 -0.45 22.77 5.42
N THR A 432 -0.86 21.73 4.70
CA THR A 432 -0.07 21.06 3.65
C THR A 432 -0.68 21.28 2.27
N PRO A 433 -0.11 22.16 1.41
CA PRO A 433 -0.47 22.24 0.00
C PRO A 433 -0.17 20.93 -0.74
N GLY A 434 -1.01 20.58 -1.71
CA GLY A 434 -0.86 19.31 -2.44
C GLY A 434 0.26 19.32 -3.49
N SER A 435 0.58 20.49 -4.05
CA SER A 435 1.63 20.68 -5.05
C SER A 435 2.20 22.09 -5.02
N GLU A 436 3.35 22.31 -5.66
CA GLU A 436 3.92 23.64 -5.87
C GLU A 436 2.98 24.54 -6.68
N GLN A 437 2.24 23.99 -7.65
CA GLN A 437 1.21 24.72 -8.39
C GLN A 437 0.11 25.23 -7.44
N VAL A 438 -0.42 24.38 -6.54
CA VAL A 438 -1.39 24.83 -5.53
C VAL A 438 -0.75 25.87 -4.61
N ARG A 439 0.43 25.58 -4.02
CA ARG A 439 1.12 26.47 -3.07
C ARG A 439 1.30 27.87 -3.65
N ALA A 440 1.88 27.97 -4.84
CA ALA A 440 2.09 29.25 -5.52
C ALA A 440 0.77 29.96 -5.87
N THR A 441 -0.30 29.22 -6.18
CA THR A 441 -1.62 29.79 -6.47
C THR A 441 -2.28 30.35 -5.21
N VAL A 442 -2.28 29.59 -4.10
CA VAL A 442 -2.87 30.05 -2.83
C VAL A 442 -2.05 31.15 -2.15
N GLU A 443 -0.74 31.21 -2.42
CA GLU A 443 0.11 32.34 -2.03
C GLU A 443 -0.23 33.60 -2.82
N ARG A 444 -0.26 33.51 -4.17
CA ARG A 444 -0.62 34.62 -5.07
C ARG A 444 -2.00 35.20 -4.74
N ASP A 445 -2.97 34.34 -4.45
CA ASP A 445 -4.37 34.72 -4.18
C ASP A 445 -4.61 35.10 -2.70
N GLY A 446 -3.55 35.21 -1.89
CA GLY A 446 -3.62 35.66 -0.49
C GLY A 446 -4.18 34.65 0.51
N ILE A 447 -4.72 33.52 0.04
CA ILE A 447 -5.25 32.41 0.85
C ILE A 447 -4.20 31.92 1.87
N GLN A 448 -2.94 31.75 1.45
CA GLN A 448 -1.85 31.34 2.34
C GLN A 448 -1.65 32.35 3.49
N GLN A 449 -1.67 33.65 3.18
CA GLN A 449 -1.49 34.72 4.18
C GLN A 449 -2.63 34.75 5.20
N VAL A 450 -3.87 34.51 4.78
CA VAL A 450 -5.02 34.46 5.69
C VAL A 450 -4.89 33.29 6.67
N LEU A 451 -4.42 32.12 6.21
CA LEU A 451 -4.20 30.94 7.04
C LEU A 451 -3.02 31.12 8.00
N THR A 452 -1.92 31.74 7.56
CA THR A 452 -0.78 32.04 8.45
C THR A 452 -1.10 33.13 9.46
N ASP A 453 -1.83 34.17 9.08
CA ASP A 453 -2.24 35.26 9.97
C ASP A 453 -3.01 34.77 11.19
N VAL A 454 -3.83 33.71 11.07
CA VAL A 454 -4.59 33.15 12.20
C VAL A 454 -3.79 32.17 13.07
N GLY A 455 -2.53 31.91 12.73
CA GLY A 455 -1.63 31.00 13.45
C GLY A 455 -1.37 29.66 12.75
N GLY A 456 -1.76 29.52 11.48
CA GLY A 456 -1.44 28.33 10.68
C GLY A 456 0.04 28.28 10.27
N ARG A 457 0.65 27.10 10.32
CA ARG A 457 2.01 26.84 9.82
C ARG A 457 1.93 26.07 8.50
N VAL A 458 2.55 26.63 7.46
CA VAL A 458 2.64 25.97 6.15
C VAL A 458 3.76 24.94 6.16
N LEU A 459 3.41 23.70 5.87
CA LEU A 459 4.33 22.57 5.70
C LEU A 459 4.73 22.43 4.22
N ALA A 460 5.80 21.69 3.96
CA ALA A 460 6.26 21.41 2.60
C ALA A 460 5.19 20.64 1.78
N ASN A 461 5.23 20.76 0.46
CA ASN A 461 4.32 20.11 -0.49
C ASN A 461 4.58 18.58 -0.55
N ALA A 462 4.27 17.86 0.53
CA ALA A 462 4.70 16.48 0.76
C ALA A 462 3.75 15.73 1.70
N CYS A 463 3.86 14.40 1.78
CA CYS A 463 2.95 13.57 2.57
C CYS A 463 3.03 13.86 4.09
N GLY A 464 4.24 14.12 4.62
CA GLY A 464 4.46 14.59 5.99
C GLY A 464 3.66 13.83 7.07
N PRO A 465 2.88 14.52 7.94
CA PRO A 465 2.10 13.91 9.01
C PRO A 465 1.03 12.89 8.56
N CYS A 466 0.65 12.83 7.27
CA CYS A 466 -0.31 11.84 6.76
C CYS A 466 0.25 10.39 6.79
N ILE A 467 1.58 10.26 6.75
CA ILE A 467 2.27 8.95 6.72
C ILE A 467 3.13 8.65 7.95
N GLY A 468 3.17 9.56 8.92
CA GLY A 468 4.05 9.47 10.09
C GLY A 468 5.37 10.23 9.96
N GLN A 469 5.56 11.00 8.88
CA GLN A 469 6.74 11.86 8.69
C GLN A 469 6.53 13.21 9.38
N TRP A 470 6.39 13.14 10.70
CA TRP A 470 6.21 14.29 11.59
C TRP A 470 7.10 14.13 12.81
N ASN A 471 8.03 15.06 13.03
CA ASN A 471 8.89 15.08 14.21
C ASN A 471 8.13 15.67 15.40
N ARG A 472 7.16 14.90 15.91
CA ARG A 472 6.33 15.24 17.07
C ARG A 472 6.81 14.46 18.29
N LYS A 473 7.30 15.16 19.31
CA LYS A 473 7.96 14.53 20.48
C LYS A 473 7.34 14.92 21.81
N GLU A 474 6.67 16.06 21.85
CA GLU A 474 6.17 16.74 23.03
C GLU A 474 5.01 16.02 23.75
N LEU A 475 4.34 15.07 23.08
CA LEU A 475 3.24 14.27 23.64
C LEU A 475 3.45 12.75 23.48
N GLN A 476 4.70 12.29 23.32
CA GLN A 476 4.99 10.86 23.13
C GLN A 476 4.67 10.03 24.37
N GLY A 477 3.81 9.02 24.22
CA GLY A 477 3.34 8.18 25.32
C GLY A 477 2.18 8.79 26.12
N GLU A 478 1.68 9.96 25.73
CA GLU A 478 0.54 10.64 26.36
C GLU A 478 -0.74 10.49 25.52
N ASP A 479 -1.89 10.45 26.19
CA ASP A 479 -3.20 10.45 25.54
C ASP A 479 -3.52 11.88 25.06
N ASN A 480 -3.68 12.06 23.74
CA ASN A 480 -3.95 13.35 23.12
C ASN A 480 -4.88 13.18 21.91
N VAL A 481 -5.51 14.27 21.47
CA VAL A 481 -6.38 14.29 20.29
C VAL A 481 -5.73 15.10 19.17
N ILE A 482 -5.77 14.56 17.95
CA ILE A 482 -5.56 15.32 16.71
C ILE A 482 -6.80 15.21 15.81
N LEU A 483 -7.03 16.24 15.00
CA LEU A 483 -8.12 16.30 14.03
C LEU A 483 -7.51 16.61 12.67
N THR A 484 -7.79 15.79 11.65
CA THR A 484 -7.09 15.85 10.36
C THR A 484 -8.04 15.78 9.17
N SER A 485 -7.70 16.48 8.08
CA SER A 485 -8.40 16.34 6.79
C SER A 485 -7.86 15.18 5.94
N PHE A 486 -7.12 14.26 6.55
CA PHE A 486 -6.45 13.14 5.89
C PHE A 486 -7.42 11.97 5.69
N ASN A 487 -6.90 10.80 5.31
CA ASN A 487 -7.66 9.58 5.03
C ASN A 487 -7.46 8.43 6.03
N ARG A 488 -6.39 8.44 6.84
CA ARG A 488 -6.06 7.34 7.77
C ARG A 488 -5.73 7.82 9.18
N ASN A 489 -6.32 7.14 10.16
CA ASN A 489 -6.23 7.42 11.61
C ASN A 489 -5.87 6.17 12.45
N PHE A 490 -5.25 5.15 11.86
CA PHE A 490 -4.79 3.97 12.62
C PHE A 490 -3.83 4.37 13.76
N ARG A 491 -3.84 3.61 14.87
CA ARG A 491 -3.00 3.89 16.06
C ARG A 491 -1.53 4.15 15.68
N GLY A 492 -0.99 5.29 16.12
CA GLY A 492 0.40 5.69 15.85
C GLY A 492 0.72 6.07 14.40
N ARG A 493 -0.27 6.22 13.52
CA ARG A 493 -0.05 6.53 12.09
C ARG A 493 0.62 7.87 11.85
N ASN A 494 0.24 8.91 12.58
CA ASN A 494 0.57 10.30 12.21
C ASN A 494 1.82 10.84 12.92
N ASP A 495 2.05 10.42 14.16
CA ASP A 495 3.13 10.89 15.03
C ASP A 495 3.91 9.73 15.71
N GLY A 496 3.58 8.47 15.40
CA GLY A 496 4.17 7.30 16.06
C GLY A 496 3.62 6.99 17.46
N ASN A 497 2.78 7.85 18.04
CA ASN A 497 2.23 7.63 19.38
C ASN A 497 0.96 6.76 19.30
N SER A 498 1.02 5.56 19.89
CA SER A 498 -0.11 4.61 19.90
C SER A 498 -1.34 5.08 20.70
N LYS A 499 -1.18 6.14 21.50
CA LYS A 499 -2.23 6.78 22.29
C LYS A 499 -2.86 8.02 21.64
N THR A 500 -2.33 8.54 20.54
CA THR A 500 -2.94 9.68 19.83
C THR A 500 -4.28 9.25 19.20
N TRP A 501 -5.38 9.89 19.59
CA TRP A 501 -6.70 9.75 18.98
C TRP A 501 -6.76 10.64 17.74
N ASN A 502 -6.89 10.07 16.54
CA ASN A 502 -7.01 10.87 15.30
C ASN A 502 -8.44 10.79 14.74
N LEU A 503 -9.09 11.94 14.65
CA LEU A 503 -10.40 12.09 14.02
C LEU A 503 -10.21 12.63 12.59
N LEU A 504 -10.90 12.03 11.63
CA LEU A 504 -10.91 12.46 10.23
C LEU A 504 -12.15 13.32 9.96
N ALA A 505 -11.98 14.45 9.28
CA ALA A 505 -13.07 15.37 8.93
C ALA A 505 -12.83 16.05 7.56
N SER A 506 -13.77 16.88 7.13
CA SER A 506 -13.56 17.89 6.08
C SER A 506 -12.64 19.02 6.58
N PRO A 507 -11.79 19.60 5.72
CA PRO A 507 -10.77 20.59 6.16
C PRO A 507 -11.39 21.86 6.75
N GLU A 508 -12.65 22.18 6.42
CA GLU A 508 -13.45 23.24 7.01
C GLU A 508 -13.76 22.97 8.48
N ILE A 509 -14.18 21.75 8.83
CA ILE A 509 -14.46 21.35 10.22
C ILE A 509 -13.16 21.30 11.03
N VAL A 510 -12.06 20.79 10.44
CA VAL A 510 -10.72 20.85 11.05
C VAL A 510 -10.34 22.30 11.38
N THR A 511 -10.51 23.22 10.42
CA THR A 511 -10.19 24.65 10.57
C THR A 511 -11.06 25.31 11.64
N ALA A 512 -12.38 25.11 11.60
CA ALA A 512 -13.30 25.72 12.57
C ALA A 512 -13.05 25.22 14.01
N MET A 513 -12.79 23.92 14.18
CA MET A 513 -12.46 23.34 15.49
C MET A 513 -11.07 23.77 16.00
N ALA A 514 -10.11 24.10 15.12
CA ALA A 514 -8.81 24.65 15.53
C ALA A 514 -8.94 26.01 16.28
N PHE A 515 -9.95 26.83 15.95
CA PHE A 515 -10.29 28.05 16.71
C PHE A 515 -10.99 27.77 18.04
N ALA A 516 -11.78 26.69 18.11
CA ALA A 516 -12.42 26.28 19.35
C ALA A 516 -11.43 25.66 20.34
N GLY A 517 -10.43 24.92 19.81
CA GLY A 517 -9.45 24.14 20.56
C GLY A 517 -9.96 22.79 21.05
N ARG A 518 -11.16 22.36 20.65
CA ARG A 518 -11.89 21.24 21.28
C ARG A 518 -12.90 20.58 20.33
N LEU A 519 -13.09 19.27 20.47
CA LEU A 519 -13.98 18.44 19.64
C LEU A 519 -15.47 18.57 19.96
N ASP A 520 -15.85 19.09 21.12
CA ASP A 520 -17.24 19.28 21.54
C ASP A 520 -17.79 20.66 21.14
N PHE A 521 -17.25 21.25 20.08
CA PHE A 521 -17.73 22.47 19.45
C PHE A 521 -18.35 22.16 18.09
N ASN A 522 -19.61 22.53 17.88
CA ASN A 522 -20.24 22.44 16.56
C ASN A 522 -20.28 23.82 15.88
N PRO A 523 -19.49 24.09 14.83
CA PRO A 523 -19.47 25.39 14.14
C PRO A 523 -20.79 25.78 13.47
N MET A 524 -21.68 24.82 13.19
CA MET A 524 -22.98 25.07 12.59
C MET A 524 -23.98 25.66 13.59
N THR A 525 -23.86 25.32 14.88
CA THR A 525 -24.81 25.72 15.93
C THR A 525 -24.22 26.71 16.93
N ASP A 526 -23.00 26.45 17.39
CA ASP A 526 -22.43 27.04 18.61
C ASP A 526 -21.76 28.40 18.38
N THR A 527 -21.42 29.09 19.47
CA THR A 527 -20.72 30.38 19.47
C THR A 527 -19.40 30.28 20.23
N LEU A 528 -18.36 30.93 19.72
CA LEU A 528 -17.11 31.20 20.44
C LEU A 528 -17.11 32.64 20.99
N THR A 529 -16.27 32.93 21.98
CA THR A 529 -16.03 34.31 22.45
C THR A 529 -14.82 34.89 21.73
N ALA A 530 -14.99 36.02 21.04
CA ALA A 530 -13.90 36.75 20.42
C ALA A 530 -13.09 37.57 21.46
N PRO A 531 -11.85 38.00 21.16
CA PRO A 531 -11.05 38.85 22.05
C PRO A 531 -11.71 40.16 22.48
N ASP A 532 -12.70 40.68 21.74
CA ASP A 532 -13.51 41.84 22.12
C ASP A 532 -14.65 41.50 23.11
N GLY A 533 -14.70 40.27 23.63
CA GLY A 533 -15.67 39.78 24.60
C GLY A 533 -17.04 39.42 24.00
N LYS A 534 -17.27 39.67 22.71
CA LYS A 534 -18.57 39.42 22.06
C LYS A 534 -18.66 38.00 21.51
N PRO A 535 -19.87 37.43 21.38
CA PRO A 535 -20.07 36.17 20.69
C PRO A 535 -19.66 36.27 19.21
N PHE A 536 -19.10 35.19 18.71
CA PHE A 536 -18.77 34.96 17.31
C PHE A 536 -19.32 33.58 16.89
N LYS A 537 -19.90 33.51 15.70
CA LYS A 537 -20.35 32.27 15.08
C LYS A 537 -19.84 32.25 13.64
N PHE A 538 -19.37 31.09 13.19
CA PHE A 538 -18.97 30.91 11.81
C PHE A 538 -20.20 30.93 10.88
N GLU A 539 -20.09 31.65 9.78
CA GLU A 539 -20.96 31.45 8.62
C GLU A 539 -20.42 30.30 7.76
N PRO A 540 -21.30 29.55 7.04
CA PRO A 540 -20.84 28.52 6.10
C PRO A 540 -19.83 29.09 5.09
N PRO A 541 -18.72 28.39 4.81
CA PRO A 541 -17.66 28.93 3.97
C PRO A 541 -18.09 29.10 2.52
N LYS A 542 -17.64 30.21 1.93
CA LYS A 542 -17.90 30.64 0.55
C LYS A 542 -16.56 30.84 -0.15
N SER A 543 -16.37 30.21 -1.31
CA SER A 543 -15.21 30.42 -2.18
C SER A 543 -15.50 29.93 -3.59
N ASP A 544 -14.67 30.34 -4.55
CA ASP A 544 -14.61 29.70 -5.86
C ASP A 544 -13.97 28.30 -5.76
N VAL A 545 -14.30 27.43 -6.72
CA VAL A 545 -13.71 26.09 -6.87
C VAL A 545 -12.37 26.13 -7.59
N LEU A 546 -12.21 27.08 -8.52
CA LEU A 546 -11.03 27.26 -9.37
C LEU A 546 -10.52 28.70 -9.21
N PRO A 547 -9.21 28.95 -9.32
CA PRO A 547 -8.67 30.30 -9.31
C PRO A 547 -9.14 31.09 -10.54
N ALA A 548 -9.82 32.22 -10.32
CA ALA A 548 -10.37 33.05 -11.40
C ALA A 548 -9.30 33.57 -12.39
N SER A 549 -8.06 33.75 -11.90
CA SER A 549 -6.89 34.15 -12.70
C SER A 549 -6.10 32.95 -13.27
N GLY A 550 -6.66 31.74 -13.23
CA GLY A 550 -5.95 30.49 -13.54
C GLY A 550 -4.93 30.09 -12.47
N PHE A 551 -4.36 28.89 -12.57
CA PHE A 551 -3.30 28.44 -11.67
C PHE A 551 -1.98 29.20 -11.90
N ALA A 552 -1.27 29.53 -10.82
CA ALA A 552 0.10 30.02 -10.89
C ALA A 552 1.06 28.86 -11.23
N GLN A 553 2.14 29.16 -11.95
CA GLN A 553 3.09 28.09 -12.35
C GLN A 553 3.95 27.58 -11.18
N GLY A 554 4.21 28.44 -10.17
CA GLY A 554 5.17 28.16 -9.11
C GLY A 554 6.60 28.05 -9.63
N ASP A 555 7.46 27.36 -8.88
CA ASP A 555 8.81 27.02 -9.33
C ASP A 555 8.77 25.96 -10.45
N ILE A 556 8.97 26.43 -11.70
CA ILE A 556 9.05 25.58 -12.89
C ILE A 556 10.23 24.62 -12.89
N GLY A 557 11.22 24.78 -11.99
CA GLY A 557 12.33 23.84 -11.82
C GLY A 557 11.90 22.45 -11.36
N TYR A 558 10.68 22.31 -10.81
CA TYR A 558 10.07 21.02 -10.48
C TYR A 558 9.39 20.33 -11.66
N LEU A 559 9.12 21.03 -12.77
CA LEU A 559 8.47 20.43 -13.94
C LEU A 559 9.48 19.57 -14.72
N PRO A 560 9.27 18.23 -14.82
CA PRO A 560 10.15 17.40 -15.63
C PRO A 560 10.00 17.70 -17.11
N ALA A 561 11.02 17.36 -17.89
CA ALA A 561 10.89 17.25 -19.34
C ALA A 561 9.84 16.16 -19.65
N PRO A 562 8.77 16.45 -20.42
CA PRO A 562 7.70 15.49 -20.67
C PRO A 562 8.18 14.35 -21.56
N MET A 563 7.85 13.10 -21.21
CA MET A 563 8.33 11.91 -21.93
C MET A 563 9.83 11.95 -22.27
N PRO A 564 10.72 12.07 -21.25
CA PRO A 564 12.13 12.29 -21.49
C PRO A 564 12.76 11.09 -22.20
N GLU A 565 13.63 11.34 -23.18
CA GLU A 565 14.39 10.26 -23.81
C GLU A 565 15.41 9.66 -22.82
N PRO A 566 15.60 8.32 -22.85
CA PRO A 566 16.55 7.65 -21.98
C PRO A 566 17.98 8.10 -22.28
N GLN A 567 18.82 8.13 -21.26
CA GLN A 567 20.25 8.45 -21.38
C GLN A 567 21.08 7.23 -20.92
N PRO A 568 21.31 6.23 -21.80
CA PRO A 568 21.88 4.94 -21.41
C PRO A 568 23.24 5.03 -20.70
N ASP A 569 24.06 6.01 -21.05
CA ASP A 569 25.38 6.25 -20.46
C ASP A 569 25.33 6.85 -19.04
N THR A 570 24.14 7.20 -18.53
CA THR A 570 23.96 7.67 -17.14
C THR A 570 24.31 6.56 -16.16
N GLU A 571 25.25 6.83 -15.25
CA GLU A 571 25.52 5.99 -14.09
C GLU A 571 24.36 6.08 -13.08
N VAL A 572 23.85 4.95 -12.61
CA VAL A 572 22.84 4.92 -11.54
C VAL A 572 23.57 4.99 -10.20
N LEU A 573 23.30 6.04 -9.44
CA LEU A 573 24.04 6.36 -8.23
C LEU A 573 23.57 5.49 -7.04
N ILE A 574 24.34 4.46 -6.71
CA ILE A 574 24.17 3.65 -5.49
C ILE A 574 25.54 3.50 -4.82
N SER A 575 25.65 3.92 -3.56
CA SER A 575 26.91 3.75 -2.81
C SER A 575 27.18 2.27 -2.50
N PRO A 576 28.39 1.73 -2.76
CA PRO A 576 28.77 0.39 -2.32
C PRO A 576 28.77 0.19 -0.80
N THR A 577 28.75 1.27 -0.02
CA THR A 577 28.65 1.26 1.44
C THR A 577 27.29 1.74 1.97
N SER A 578 26.28 1.83 1.09
CA SER A 578 24.95 2.26 1.47
C SER A 578 24.33 1.36 2.54
N ALA A 579 23.56 1.96 3.44
CA ALA A 579 22.65 1.23 4.32
C ALA A 579 21.18 1.35 3.89
N ARG A 580 20.88 2.11 2.82
CA ARG A 580 19.53 2.46 2.34
C ARG A 580 19.17 1.80 1.01
N LEU A 581 20.15 1.65 0.12
CA LEU A 581 20.01 1.13 -1.24
C LEU A 581 20.98 -0.03 -1.47
N GLU A 582 20.63 -0.97 -2.33
CA GLU A 582 21.50 -2.08 -2.73
C GLU A 582 21.19 -2.48 -4.18
N PRO A 583 22.19 -2.63 -5.06
CA PRO A 583 21.96 -3.13 -6.42
C PRO A 583 21.43 -4.56 -6.34
N LEU A 584 20.21 -4.80 -6.85
CA LEU A 584 19.66 -6.15 -6.91
C LEU A 584 20.46 -7.01 -7.88
N GLN A 585 20.82 -8.21 -7.44
CA GLN A 585 21.33 -9.24 -8.32
C GLN A 585 20.16 -10.08 -8.85
N PRO A 586 20.14 -10.39 -10.17
CA PRO A 586 19.22 -11.37 -10.74
C PRO A 586 19.35 -12.71 -10.01
N PHE A 587 18.23 -13.35 -9.66
CA PHE A 587 18.28 -14.64 -8.95
C PHE A 587 18.71 -15.79 -9.87
N ASP A 588 19.54 -16.70 -9.40
CA ASP A 588 19.92 -17.89 -10.16
C ASP A 588 18.72 -18.83 -10.37
N SER A 589 18.58 -19.40 -11.57
CA SER A 589 17.62 -20.49 -11.79
C SER A 589 18.08 -21.76 -11.06
N PRO A 590 17.22 -22.40 -10.25
CA PRO A 590 17.56 -23.67 -9.59
C PRO A 590 17.78 -24.82 -10.59
N PHE A 591 17.44 -24.62 -11.87
CA PHE A 591 17.61 -25.59 -12.94
C PHE A 591 18.81 -25.30 -13.86
N ALA A 592 19.60 -24.25 -13.60
CA ALA A 592 20.67 -23.82 -14.52
C ALA A 592 21.67 -24.94 -14.88
N ALA A 593 21.98 -25.83 -13.93
CA ALA A 593 22.89 -26.96 -14.12
C ALA A 593 22.25 -28.17 -14.82
N THR A 594 20.92 -28.27 -14.87
CA THR A 594 20.16 -29.46 -15.29
C THR A 594 19.31 -29.25 -16.54
N ALA A 595 18.94 -28.00 -16.85
CA ALA A 595 18.09 -27.62 -17.98
C ALA A 595 18.66 -28.09 -19.34
N ALA A 596 19.99 -28.05 -19.52
CA ALA A 596 20.65 -28.53 -20.74
C ALA A 596 20.49 -30.05 -20.97
N GLN A 597 20.11 -30.82 -19.94
CA GLN A 597 19.77 -32.25 -20.03
C GLN A 597 18.25 -32.49 -20.15
N GLY A 598 17.44 -31.43 -20.28
CA GLY A 598 15.98 -31.50 -20.25
C GLY A 598 15.39 -31.85 -18.88
N LYS A 599 16.19 -31.79 -17.80
CA LYS A 599 15.78 -32.12 -16.42
C LYS A 599 15.47 -30.86 -15.64
N TYR A 600 14.34 -30.86 -14.93
CA TYR A 600 13.87 -29.72 -14.17
C TYR A 600 13.22 -30.12 -12.83
N GLU A 601 13.76 -31.14 -12.15
CA GLU A 601 13.51 -31.29 -10.72
C GLU A 601 14.24 -30.19 -9.95
N LEU A 602 13.67 -29.75 -8.82
CA LEU A 602 14.39 -28.89 -7.89
C LEU A 602 15.56 -29.66 -7.27
N PRO A 603 16.68 -28.99 -6.94
CA PRO A 603 17.74 -29.64 -6.17
C PRO A 603 17.19 -30.11 -4.82
N THR A 604 17.78 -31.17 -4.27
CA THR A 604 17.42 -31.73 -2.96
C THR A 604 17.39 -30.63 -1.89
N MET A 605 16.22 -30.40 -1.28
CA MET A 605 15.99 -29.31 -0.32
C MET A 605 15.96 -29.83 1.12
N ARG A 606 16.32 -28.96 2.07
CA ARG A 606 16.01 -29.14 3.49
C ARG A 606 14.72 -28.38 3.85
N CYS A 607 13.81 -28.97 4.61
CA CYS A 607 12.71 -28.23 5.23
C CYS A 607 13.28 -27.31 6.32
N LEU A 608 13.17 -25.98 6.14
CA LEU A 608 13.67 -25.00 7.11
C LEU A 608 12.78 -24.96 8.36
N LEU A 609 11.46 -24.86 8.15
CA LEU A 609 10.46 -24.90 9.20
C LEU A 609 9.08 -25.28 8.66
N ARG A 610 8.21 -25.73 9.58
CA ARG A 610 6.76 -25.75 9.43
C ARG A 610 6.12 -24.58 10.18
N ILE A 611 5.32 -23.77 9.49
CA ILE A 611 4.67 -22.55 10.02
C ILE A 611 3.25 -22.85 10.48
N LYS A 612 3.00 -22.64 11.77
CA LYS A 612 1.72 -22.89 12.44
C LYS A 612 0.76 -21.70 12.35
N GLY A 613 -0.46 -21.95 11.86
CA GLY A 613 -1.52 -20.96 11.83
C GLY A 613 -1.25 -19.77 10.90
N LYS A 614 -1.89 -18.64 11.21
CA LYS A 614 -1.94 -17.46 10.33
C LYS A 614 -0.56 -16.82 10.12
N CYS A 615 -0.03 -16.91 8.90
CA CYS A 615 1.17 -16.20 8.46
C CYS A 615 0.79 -15.08 7.47
N THR A 616 0.82 -13.81 7.90
CA THR A 616 0.52 -12.66 7.04
C THR A 616 1.78 -12.11 6.37
N THR A 617 1.63 -11.22 5.40
CA THR A 617 2.77 -10.46 4.84
C THR A 617 3.54 -9.64 5.87
N ASP A 618 2.92 -9.23 6.98
CA ASP A 618 3.60 -8.58 8.11
C ASP A 618 4.33 -9.57 9.02
N HIS A 619 3.91 -10.84 9.07
CA HIS A 619 4.67 -11.91 9.72
C HIS A 619 5.89 -12.32 8.89
N ILE A 620 5.79 -12.26 7.55
CA ILE A 620 6.87 -12.58 6.60
C ILE A 620 7.86 -11.41 6.45
N SER A 621 7.38 -10.18 6.28
CA SER A 621 8.19 -8.98 6.01
C SER A 621 7.62 -7.80 6.80
N ALA A 622 8.06 -7.63 8.04
CA ALA A 622 7.55 -6.60 8.95
C ALA A 622 7.78 -5.16 8.42
N ALA A 623 6.85 -4.24 8.73
CA ALA A 623 6.96 -2.82 8.40
C ALA A 623 7.62 -2.02 9.55
N GLY A 624 7.10 -0.83 9.88
CA GLY A 624 7.63 0.02 10.96
C GLY A 624 9.11 0.38 10.76
N PRO A 625 10.02 0.05 11.70
CA PRO A 625 11.43 0.44 11.63
C PRO A 625 12.18 -0.13 10.42
N TRP A 626 11.65 -1.16 9.77
CA TRP A 626 12.22 -1.80 8.59
C TRP A 626 12.00 -1.00 7.29
N LEU A 627 11.03 -0.08 7.26
CA LEU A 627 10.67 0.69 6.05
C LEU A 627 11.85 1.51 5.49
N LYS A 628 12.82 1.90 6.33
CA LYS A 628 14.04 2.61 5.90
C LYS A 628 14.96 1.77 5.00
N TYR A 629 14.84 0.44 5.02
CA TYR A 629 15.61 -0.51 4.20
C TYR A 629 14.87 -0.98 2.96
N LYS A 630 13.77 -0.35 2.56
CA LYS A 630 12.97 -0.78 1.40
C LYS A 630 13.75 -0.90 0.08
N GLY A 631 14.82 -0.13 -0.10
CA GLY A 631 15.74 -0.20 -1.24
C GLY A 631 16.96 -1.11 -1.04
N HIS A 632 17.13 -1.75 0.12
CA HIS A 632 18.30 -2.58 0.45
C HIS A 632 17.84 -3.97 0.89
N LEU A 633 17.80 -4.91 -0.06
CA LEU A 633 17.19 -6.22 0.14
C LEU A 633 17.87 -7.05 1.24
N SER A 634 19.21 -7.04 1.32
CA SER A 634 19.96 -7.73 2.38
C SER A 634 19.62 -7.21 3.78
N ASN A 635 19.61 -5.89 4.00
CA ASN A 635 19.25 -5.31 5.29
C ASN A 635 17.78 -5.54 5.64
N LEU A 636 16.89 -5.53 4.65
CA LEU A 636 15.48 -5.83 4.85
C LEU A 636 15.24 -7.32 5.12
N ALA A 637 16.00 -8.22 4.50
CA ALA A 637 15.87 -9.67 4.64
C ALA A 637 16.19 -10.16 6.06
N GLU A 638 16.95 -9.40 6.87
CA GLU A 638 17.13 -9.72 8.29
C GLU A 638 15.80 -9.72 9.10
N ASN A 639 14.67 -9.32 8.51
CA ASN A 639 13.32 -9.47 9.07
C ASN A 639 12.47 -10.63 8.49
N THR A 640 13.05 -11.49 7.64
CA THR A 640 12.34 -12.61 7.01
C THR A 640 11.67 -13.50 8.06
N LEU A 641 10.35 -13.62 8.00
CA LEU A 641 9.53 -14.50 8.83
C LEU A 641 9.61 -14.24 10.35
N ILE A 642 10.07 -13.07 10.81
CA ILE A 642 10.21 -12.79 12.25
C ILE A 642 8.89 -12.74 13.03
N GLY A 643 7.73 -12.67 12.35
CA GLY A 643 6.41 -12.81 12.98
C GLY A 643 5.79 -14.20 12.82
N ALA A 644 6.46 -15.14 12.14
CA ALA A 644 5.96 -16.50 11.95
C ALA A 644 6.21 -17.36 13.18
N THR A 645 5.25 -18.25 13.48
CA THR A 645 5.34 -19.24 14.55
C THR A 645 5.80 -20.58 13.97
N ASN A 646 6.90 -21.11 14.49
CA ASN A 646 7.36 -22.47 14.19
C ASN A 646 6.49 -23.49 14.93
N ASP A 647 5.97 -24.49 14.21
CA ASP A 647 5.05 -25.48 14.75
C ASP A 647 5.69 -26.45 15.75
N GLU A 648 6.93 -26.86 15.50
CA GLU A 648 7.65 -27.85 16.32
C GLU A 648 8.29 -27.23 17.57
N LEU A 649 8.67 -25.96 17.49
CA LEU A 649 9.22 -25.21 18.63
C LEU A 649 8.14 -24.45 19.43
N ASP A 650 6.91 -24.37 18.91
CA ASP A 650 5.80 -23.53 19.39
C ASP A 650 6.20 -22.08 19.72
N ALA A 651 7.14 -21.53 18.94
CA ALA A 651 7.80 -20.26 19.21
C ALA A 651 7.81 -19.34 17.97
N VAL A 652 7.70 -18.03 18.21
CA VAL A 652 7.80 -17.00 17.17
C VAL A 652 9.28 -16.71 16.91
N ASN A 653 9.64 -16.57 15.63
CA ASN A 653 11.01 -16.31 15.18
C ASN A 653 12.07 -17.29 15.72
N ALA A 654 11.78 -18.59 15.63
CA ALA A 654 12.73 -19.64 16.00
C ALA A 654 12.82 -20.71 14.91
N ALA A 655 14.03 -21.16 14.61
CA ALA A 655 14.32 -22.30 13.74
C ALA A 655 15.55 -23.07 14.27
N THR A 656 15.70 -24.31 13.83
CA THR A 656 16.86 -25.16 14.14
C THR A 656 17.67 -25.37 12.87
N ASP A 657 18.97 -25.13 12.92
CA ASP A 657 19.91 -25.60 11.90
C ASP A 657 20.24 -27.07 12.15
N TYR A 658 19.55 -27.97 11.44
CA TYR A 658 19.75 -29.43 11.59
C TYR A 658 21.13 -29.93 11.13
N ALA A 659 21.95 -29.09 10.46
CA ALA A 659 23.35 -29.42 10.18
C ALA A 659 24.28 -29.19 11.40
N THR A 660 23.84 -28.41 12.39
CA THR A 660 24.64 -28.08 13.59
C THR A 660 23.94 -28.35 14.92
N GLY A 661 22.64 -28.69 14.89
CA GLY A 661 21.78 -28.88 16.06
C GLY A 661 21.43 -27.59 16.81
N LYS A 662 21.83 -26.42 16.30
CA LYS A 662 21.67 -25.13 17.00
C LYS A 662 20.35 -24.46 16.64
N GLN A 663 19.71 -23.84 17.64
CA GLN A 663 18.58 -22.95 17.44
C GLN A 663 19.04 -21.50 17.26
N ASP A 664 18.38 -20.79 16.35
CA ASP A 664 18.57 -19.36 16.07
C ASP A 664 17.22 -18.77 15.59
N THR A 665 17.19 -17.49 15.29
CA THR A 665 16.10 -16.81 14.58
C THR A 665 15.91 -17.40 13.17
N ILE A 666 14.69 -17.29 12.62
CA ILE A 666 14.38 -17.80 11.27
C ILE A 666 15.29 -17.17 10.19
N PRO A 667 15.51 -15.84 10.13
CA PRO A 667 16.45 -15.26 9.17
C PRO A 667 17.90 -15.66 9.48
N GLY A 668 18.26 -15.87 10.75
CA GLY A 668 19.58 -16.40 11.16
C GLY A 668 19.89 -17.77 10.54
N VAL A 669 18.98 -18.74 10.67
CA VAL A 669 19.15 -20.07 10.05
C VAL A 669 19.10 -19.97 8.51
N ALA A 670 18.18 -19.20 7.95
CA ALA A 670 18.08 -19.02 6.48
C ALA A 670 19.37 -18.41 5.88
N LYS A 671 20.00 -17.47 6.59
CA LYS A 671 21.30 -16.88 6.25
C LYS A 671 22.46 -17.89 6.33
N GLN A 672 22.45 -18.79 7.32
CA GLN A 672 23.40 -19.89 7.41
C GLN A 672 23.23 -20.89 6.26
N TYR A 673 21.98 -21.20 5.87
CA TYR A 673 21.68 -22.05 4.71
C TYR A 673 22.20 -21.40 3.41
N LYS A 674 21.92 -20.11 3.19
CA LYS A 674 22.47 -19.34 2.05
C LYS A 674 23.99 -19.39 2.00
N ALA A 675 24.67 -19.18 3.14
CA ALA A 675 26.14 -19.21 3.22
C ALA A 675 26.75 -20.57 2.87
N ARG A 676 26.00 -21.66 3.03
CA ARG A 676 26.39 -23.03 2.63
C ARG A 676 25.85 -23.45 1.26
N GLN A 677 25.24 -22.52 0.50
CA GLN A 677 24.51 -22.79 -0.75
C GLN A 677 23.47 -23.92 -0.62
N GLN A 678 22.88 -24.08 0.57
CA GLN A 678 21.96 -25.17 0.91
C GLN A 678 20.54 -24.82 0.45
N PRO A 679 19.95 -25.53 -0.54
CA PRO A 679 18.58 -25.28 -0.99
C PRO A 679 17.59 -25.65 0.11
N TRP A 680 16.51 -24.87 0.23
CA TRP A 680 15.48 -25.15 1.23
C TRP A 680 14.06 -24.86 0.77
N MET A 681 13.14 -25.46 1.52
CA MET A 681 11.70 -25.32 1.37
C MET A 681 11.06 -25.05 2.74
N MET A 682 9.83 -24.55 2.76
CA MET A 682 9.06 -24.46 3.99
C MET A 682 7.61 -24.90 3.82
N VAL A 683 7.03 -25.36 4.92
CA VAL A 683 5.65 -25.84 5.00
C VAL A 683 4.80 -24.78 5.69
N ALA A 684 3.63 -24.46 5.15
CA ALA A 684 2.72 -23.47 5.72
C ALA A 684 1.29 -24.00 5.92
N ASP A 685 0.61 -23.41 6.89
CA ASP A 685 -0.80 -23.69 7.20
C ASP A 685 -1.75 -23.02 6.16
N HIS A 686 -3.02 -22.81 6.51
CA HIS A 686 -3.97 -22.08 5.65
C HIS A 686 -3.61 -20.60 5.43
N ASN A 687 -3.90 -20.13 4.22
CA ASN A 687 -3.85 -18.73 3.78
C ASN A 687 -2.49 -18.03 3.98
N TYR A 688 -1.39 -18.74 3.67
CA TYR A 688 -0.03 -18.19 3.76
C TYR A 688 0.12 -16.90 2.94
N GLY A 689 0.67 -15.85 3.54
CA GLY A 689 0.89 -14.56 2.88
C GLY A 689 -0.34 -13.67 2.77
N GLU A 690 -1.35 -13.86 3.62
CA GLU A 690 -2.50 -12.96 3.71
C GLU A 690 -2.05 -11.51 4.02
N GLY A 691 -2.60 -10.52 3.31
CA GLY A 691 -2.47 -9.12 3.68
C GLY A 691 -2.01 -8.20 2.54
N SER A 692 -1.03 -7.34 2.86
CA SER A 692 -0.55 -6.25 2.01
C SER A 692 0.17 -6.78 0.77
N ALA A 693 0.03 -6.12 -0.38
CA ALA A 693 0.74 -6.45 -1.62
C ALA A 693 2.24 -6.08 -1.56
N ARG A 694 2.99 -6.69 -0.63
CA ARG A 694 4.44 -6.51 -0.47
C ARG A 694 5.19 -7.59 -1.23
N GLU A 695 5.83 -7.19 -2.32
CA GLU A 695 6.81 -8.00 -3.05
C GLU A 695 7.96 -8.49 -2.16
N HIS A 696 8.34 -7.72 -1.13
CA HIS A 696 9.38 -8.09 -0.17
C HIS A 696 9.11 -9.43 0.52
N ALA A 697 7.83 -9.76 0.79
CA ALA A 697 7.45 -11.05 1.37
C ALA A 697 7.73 -12.26 0.44
N ALA A 698 7.97 -12.04 -0.85
CA ALA A 698 8.47 -13.05 -1.78
C ALA A 698 9.99 -12.90 -2.05
N LEU A 699 10.48 -11.67 -2.16
CA LEU A 699 11.91 -11.39 -2.40
C LEU A 699 12.80 -11.91 -1.28
N GLN A 700 12.43 -11.78 0.00
CA GLN A 700 13.34 -12.14 1.09
C GLN A 700 13.50 -13.67 1.29
N PRO A 701 12.43 -14.50 1.30
CA PRO A 701 12.59 -15.95 1.29
C PRO A 701 13.42 -16.42 0.10
N ARG A 702 13.16 -15.87 -1.10
CA ARG A 702 13.93 -16.17 -2.30
C ARG A 702 15.40 -15.76 -2.18
N PHE A 703 15.67 -14.58 -1.63
CA PHE A 703 17.02 -14.06 -1.38
C PHE A 703 17.84 -14.99 -0.48
N TYR A 704 17.22 -15.65 0.51
CA TYR A 704 17.90 -16.66 1.33
C TYR A 704 17.91 -18.08 0.73
N GLY A 705 17.40 -18.29 -0.49
CA GLY A 705 17.47 -19.58 -1.19
C GLY A 705 16.25 -20.48 -1.02
N CYS A 706 15.08 -19.93 -0.66
CA CYS A 706 13.82 -20.67 -0.71
C CYS A 706 13.47 -20.99 -2.16
N ASN A 707 13.33 -22.28 -2.48
CA ASN A 707 12.94 -22.75 -3.82
C ASN A 707 11.50 -23.27 -3.88
N LEU A 708 10.94 -23.72 -2.75
CA LEU A 708 9.60 -24.31 -2.66
C LEU A 708 8.87 -23.86 -1.39
N ILE A 709 7.61 -23.48 -1.54
CA ILE A 709 6.65 -23.37 -0.46
C ILE A 709 5.52 -24.36 -0.73
N VAL A 710 5.27 -25.24 0.25
CA VAL A 710 4.11 -26.13 0.25
C VAL A 710 3.14 -25.66 1.34
N ALA A 711 1.84 -25.58 1.03
CA ALA A 711 0.87 -25.08 2.00
C ALA A 711 -0.47 -25.83 1.97
N ARG A 712 -1.29 -25.67 3.02
CA ARG A 712 -2.72 -26.02 2.93
C ARG A 712 -3.46 -25.05 1.99
N SER A 713 -3.14 -23.76 2.06
CA SER A 713 -3.56 -22.76 1.06
C SER A 713 -2.65 -21.52 1.09
N ILE A 714 -2.54 -20.81 -0.03
CA ILE A 714 -1.72 -19.60 -0.17
C ILE A 714 -2.63 -18.43 -0.57
N ALA A 715 -2.38 -17.24 -0.03
CA ALA A 715 -3.08 -16.03 -0.43
C ALA A 715 -2.67 -15.63 -1.85
N ARG A 716 -3.67 -15.47 -2.73
CA ARG A 716 -3.56 -15.14 -4.17
C ARG A 716 -2.39 -14.21 -4.56
N ILE A 717 -2.26 -13.05 -3.91
CA ILE A 717 -1.23 -12.05 -4.24
C ILE A 717 0.16 -12.53 -3.83
N ALA A 718 0.29 -13.14 -2.64
CA ALA A 718 1.55 -13.73 -2.21
C ALA A 718 1.97 -14.88 -3.13
N GLU A 719 1.02 -15.73 -3.56
CA GLU A 719 1.27 -16.80 -4.52
C GLU A 719 1.81 -16.27 -5.86
N THR A 720 1.17 -15.24 -6.44
CA THR A 720 1.67 -14.58 -7.66
C THR A 720 3.06 -14.00 -7.46
N ASN A 721 3.30 -13.27 -6.36
CA ASN A 721 4.60 -12.68 -6.07
C ASN A 721 5.70 -13.73 -5.91
N LEU A 722 5.42 -14.84 -5.21
CA LEU A 722 6.35 -15.96 -5.05
C LEU A 722 6.75 -16.56 -6.39
N ARG A 723 5.77 -16.82 -7.26
CA ARG A 723 6.01 -17.34 -8.62
C ARG A 723 6.79 -16.35 -9.49
N LYS A 724 6.50 -15.04 -9.40
CA LYS A 724 7.29 -13.98 -10.06
C LYS A 724 8.76 -13.99 -9.63
N GLN A 725 9.05 -14.30 -8.36
CA GLN A 725 10.43 -14.45 -7.86
C GLN A 725 11.02 -15.87 -8.07
N GLY A 726 10.33 -16.73 -8.83
CA GLY A 726 10.79 -18.08 -9.16
C GLY A 726 10.69 -19.11 -8.03
N VAL A 727 9.93 -18.83 -6.97
CA VAL A 727 9.62 -19.81 -5.91
C VAL A 727 8.47 -20.71 -6.39
N LEU A 728 8.68 -22.02 -6.35
CA LEU A 728 7.62 -22.99 -6.63
C LEU A 728 6.59 -22.98 -5.49
N THR A 729 5.31 -22.93 -5.84
CA THR A 729 4.19 -22.97 -4.89
C THR A 729 3.33 -24.20 -5.16
N LEU A 730 3.17 -25.08 -4.18
CA LEU A 730 2.32 -26.26 -4.27
C LEU A 730 1.36 -26.32 -3.07
N LEU A 731 0.22 -26.96 -3.26
CA LEU A 731 -0.79 -27.19 -2.23
C LEU A 731 -0.84 -28.68 -1.87
N PHE A 732 -1.05 -29.03 -0.60
CA PHE A 732 -1.30 -30.43 -0.24
C PHE A 732 -2.56 -30.97 -0.92
N GLU A 733 -2.52 -32.19 -1.49
CA GLU A 733 -3.75 -32.83 -1.96
C GLU A 733 -4.64 -33.25 -0.79
N ASN A 734 -4.05 -33.87 0.23
CA ASN A 734 -4.65 -34.09 1.52
C ASN A 734 -3.99 -33.14 2.53
N GLU A 735 -4.71 -32.13 3.01
CA GLU A 735 -4.15 -31.13 3.89
C GLU A 735 -3.46 -31.69 5.15
N ASP A 736 -3.88 -32.85 5.65
CA ASP A 736 -3.27 -33.47 6.85
C ASP A 736 -1.84 -33.97 6.62
N ASP A 737 -1.40 -34.08 5.37
CA ASP A 737 0.01 -34.32 5.03
C ASP A 737 0.93 -33.15 5.46
N TYR A 738 0.37 -31.97 5.78
CA TYR A 738 1.06 -30.87 6.48
C TYR A 738 1.84 -31.34 7.72
N LEU A 739 1.29 -32.26 8.52
CA LEU A 739 1.95 -32.75 9.73
C LEU A 739 3.08 -33.74 9.45
N ARG A 740 3.17 -34.27 8.22
CA ARG A 740 4.12 -35.33 7.84
C ARG A 740 5.48 -34.79 7.42
N ILE A 741 5.57 -33.54 6.96
CA ILE A 741 6.84 -32.86 6.70
C ILE A 741 7.22 -32.06 7.95
N GLY A 742 8.34 -32.41 8.57
CA GLY A 742 8.92 -31.72 9.72
C GLY A 742 10.12 -30.86 9.34
N SER A 743 10.52 -29.98 10.25
CA SER A 743 11.73 -29.18 10.16
C SER A 743 12.94 -30.12 10.17
N GLY A 744 13.90 -29.88 9.26
CA GLY A 744 15.04 -30.77 9.09
C GLY A 744 14.82 -31.98 8.17
N ASP A 745 13.60 -32.27 7.70
CA ASP A 745 13.38 -33.31 6.68
C ASP A 745 14.06 -32.95 5.34
N GLN A 746 14.50 -33.95 4.59
CA GLN A 746 14.94 -33.78 3.20
C GLN A 746 13.74 -33.94 2.26
N VAL A 747 13.62 -33.04 1.28
CA VAL A 747 12.49 -32.98 0.35
C VAL A 747 13.00 -32.88 -1.09
N GLU A 748 12.48 -33.73 -1.96
CA GLU A 748 12.76 -33.74 -3.41
C GLU A 748 11.45 -33.64 -4.19
N THR A 749 11.45 -32.95 -5.32
CA THR A 749 10.31 -33.00 -6.25
C THR A 749 10.34 -34.27 -7.08
N VAL A 750 9.16 -34.74 -7.47
CA VAL A 750 8.98 -35.86 -8.39
C VAL A 750 7.93 -35.46 -9.42
N ASN A 751 8.24 -35.69 -10.70
CA ASN A 751 7.47 -35.28 -11.89
C ASN A 751 7.43 -33.77 -12.18
N LEU A 752 8.23 -32.92 -11.52
CA LEU A 752 8.29 -31.50 -11.87
C LEU A 752 8.82 -31.30 -13.31
N THR A 753 9.75 -32.17 -13.74
CA THR A 753 10.33 -32.16 -15.09
C THR A 753 9.29 -32.30 -16.20
N ASP A 754 8.28 -33.16 -16.03
CA ASP A 754 7.23 -33.39 -17.02
C ASP A 754 6.23 -32.22 -17.10
N LEU A 755 6.08 -31.46 -16.01
CA LEU A 755 5.27 -30.25 -15.93
C LEU A 755 5.99 -29.01 -16.53
N ILE A 756 7.22 -28.73 -16.11
CA ILE A 756 7.89 -27.42 -16.34
C ILE A 756 8.78 -27.35 -17.59
N ARG A 757 9.13 -28.48 -18.21
CA ARG A 757 9.89 -28.47 -19.47
C ARG A 757 9.13 -27.70 -20.56
N PRO A 758 9.81 -27.15 -21.59
CA PRO A 758 9.12 -26.57 -22.74
C PRO A 758 8.14 -27.58 -23.36
N GLY A 759 6.86 -27.23 -23.45
CA GLY A 759 5.80 -28.14 -23.90
C GLY A 759 5.39 -29.24 -22.89
N GLY A 760 5.68 -29.06 -21.61
CA GLY A 760 5.21 -29.94 -20.54
C GLY A 760 3.69 -29.95 -20.38
N ASP A 761 3.15 -31.03 -19.79
CA ASP A 761 1.71 -31.20 -19.60
C ASP A 761 1.25 -30.51 -18.30
N LEU A 762 0.43 -29.47 -18.44
CA LEU A 762 -0.16 -28.70 -17.34
C LEU A 762 -1.08 -29.52 -16.42
N ALA A 763 -1.51 -30.72 -16.82
CA ALA A 763 -2.24 -31.63 -15.93
C ALA A 763 -1.32 -32.41 -14.97
N THR A 764 0.00 -32.42 -15.21
CA THR A 764 0.98 -33.20 -14.43
C THR A 764 1.07 -32.73 -12.99
N GLN A 765 0.57 -33.54 -12.05
CA GLN A 765 0.72 -33.24 -10.63
C GLN A 765 2.12 -33.63 -10.12
N VAL A 766 2.75 -32.69 -9.41
CA VAL A 766 4.03 -32.89 -8.74
C VAL A 766 3.81 -33.62 -7.42
N LYS A 767 4.71 -34.54 -7.07
CA LYS A 767 4.78 -35.12 -5.72
C LYS A 767 6.00 -34.61 -4.97
N LEU A 768 5.96 -34.69 -3.65
CA LEU A 768 7.13 -34.49 -2.80
C LEU A 768 7.59 -35.83 -2.23
N ARG A 769 8.83 -36.22 -2.53
CA ARG A 769 9.50 -37.31 -1.81
C ARG A 769 10.13 -36.71 -0.56
N VAL A 770 9.72 -37.24 0.60
CA VAL A 770 10.18 -36.81 1.92
C VAL A 770 11.03 -37.91 2.50
N THR A 771 12.25 -37.58 2.91
CA THR A 771 13.18 -38.47 3.60
C THR A 771 13.44 -37.92 5.00
N LYS A 772 13.08 -38.72 6.01
CA LYS A 772 13.35 -38.44 7.42
C LYS A 772 14.63 -39.12 7.87
N PHE A 773 15.29 -38.52 8.85
CA PHE A 773 16.50 -39.04 9.46
C PHE A 773 16.26 -39.40 10.92
N GLU A 774 17.11 -40.25 11.48
CA GLU A 774 17.22 -40.43 12.92
C GLU A 774 17.95 -39.24 13.58
N GLN A 775 18.14 -39.29 14.90
CA GLN A 775 18.74 -38.19 15.68
C GLN A 775 20.18 -37.85 15.28
N ASP A 776 20.87 -38.72 14.56
CA ASP A 776 22.21 -38.47 13.99
C ASP A 776 22.20 -37.60 12.72
N GLY A 777 21.01 -37.24 12.20
CA GLY A 777 20.83 -36.41 11.01
C GLY A 777 21.31 -37.04 9.69
N THR A 778 21.70 -38.32 9.68
CA THR A 778 22.36 -38.98 8.55
C THR A 778 21.81 -40.36 8.22
N THR A 779 21.41 -41.15 9.23
CA THR A 779 20.73 -42.43 9.04
C THR A 779 19.29 -42.20 8.60
N VAL A 780 18.91 -42.74 7.44
CA VAL A 780 17.53 -42.64 6.92
C VAL A 780 16.59 -43.50 7.77
N LYS A 781 15.55 -42.86 8.28
CA LYS A 781 14.49 -43.49 9.08
C LYS A 781 13.34 -44.01 8.22
N GLU A 782 12.81 -43.12 7.37
CA GLU A 782 11.73 -43.43 6.44
C GLU A 782 11.80 -42.51 5.22
N THR A 783 11.37 -43.04 4.08
CA THR A 783 11.16 -42.27 2.85
C THR A 783 9.76 -42.56 2.30
N PHE A 784 8.99 -41.52 1.98
CA PHE A 784 7.65 -41.64 1.41
C PHE A 784 7.36 -40.52 0.40
N GLU A 785 6.36 -40.72 -0.46
CA GLU A 785 5.89 -39.69 -1.39
C GLU A 785 4.54 -39.11 -0.94
N LEU A 786 4.38 -37.80 -1.10
CA LEU A 786 3.16 -37.03 -0.83
C LEU A 786 2.61 -36.43 -2.14
N PRO A 787 1.30 -36.61 -2.43
CA PRO A 787 0.66 -35.93 -3.55
C PRO A 787 0.44 -34.43 -3.26
N THR A 788 0.62 -33.59 -4.28
CA THR A 788 0.34 -32.15 -4.21
C THR A 788 -0.50 -31.69 -5.41
N LYS A 789 -1.02 -30.47 -5.31
CA LYS A 789 -1.84 -29.78 -6.32
C LYS A 789 -1.21 -28.44 -6.67
N HIS A 790 -1.44 -27.95 -7.89
CA HIS A 790 -0.99 -26.62 -8.32
C HIS A 790 -2.04 -25.87 -9.14
N SER A 791 -1.90 -24.55 -9.18
CA SER A 791 -2.63 -23.64 -10.08
C SER A 791 -1.67 -22.89 -11.02
N LEU A 792 -0.52 -23.52 -11.32
CA LEU A 792 0.50 -22.99 -12.24
C LEU A 792 -0.05 -22.95 -13.68
N SER A 793 0.34 -21.89 -14.41
CA SER A 793 0.07 -21.71 -15.84
C SER A 793 1.39 -21.82 -16.61
N ALA A 794 1.36 -21.89 -17.94
CA ALA A 794 2.58 -21.88 -18.76
C ALA A 794 3.50 -20.70 -18.40
N ALA A 795 2.96 -19.49 -18.24
CA ALA A 795 3.74 -18.31 -17.82
C ALA A 795 4.38 -18.47 -16.43
N HIS A 796 3.64 -19.01 -15.44
CA HIS A 796 4.21 -19.29 -14.12
C HIS A 796 5.37 -20.29 -14.20
N LEU A 797 5.26 -21.32 -15.05
CA LEU A 797 6.29 -22.32 -15.26
C LEU A 797 7.53 -21.72 -15.95
N ASP A 798 7.33 -20.83 -16.93
CA ASP A 798 8.42 -20.11 -17.59
C ASP A 798 9.18 -19.20 -16.62
N TRP A 799 8.49 -18.47 -15.73
CA TRP A 799 9.11 -17.63 -14.69
C TRP A 799 9.94 -18.45 -13.70
N ILE A 800 9.39 -19.57 -13.21
CA ILE A 800 10.08 -20.47 -12.29
C ILE A 800 11.30 -21.10 -12.98
N ARG A 801 11.17 -21.52 -14.25
CA ARG A 801 12.26 -22.10 -15.06
C ARG A 801 13.40 -21.11 -15.29
N ALA A 802 13.10 -19.85 -15.59
CA ALA A 802 14.09 -18.78 -15.73
C ALA A 802 14.67 -18.33 -14.36
N GLY A 803 14.13 -18.79 -13.23
CA GLY A 803 14.54 -18.40 -11.88
C GLY A 803 13.88 -17.11 -11.35
N SER A 804 13.26 -16.32 -12.23
CA SER A 804 12.28 -15.26 -11.94
C SER A 804 11.62 -14.78 -13.24
N ALA A 805 10.49 -14.06 -13.13
CA ALA A 805 9.88 -13.37 -14.27
C ALA A 805 10.81 -12.31 -14.89
N LEU A 806 11.59 -11.62 -14.05
CA LEU A 806 12.53 -10.58 -14.49
C LEU A 806 13.69 -11.15 -15.32
N ASN A 807 14.17 -12.35 -14.97
CA ASN A 807 15.15 -13.08 -15.76
C ASN A 807 14.62 -13.43 -17.15
N LEU A 808 13.37 -13.92 -17.24
CA LEU A 808 12.74 -14.25 -18.52
C LEU A 808 12.63 -13.02 -19.42
N ILE A 809 12.21 -11.87 -18.86
CA ILE A 809 12.14 -10.59 -19.60
C ILE A 809 13.51 -10.19 -20.12
N ARG A 810 14.57 -10.31 -19.31
CA ARG A 810 15.96 -10.04 -19.70
C ARG A 810 16.45 -10.97 -20.81
N GLU A 811 16.15 -12.27 -20.72
CA GLU A 811 16.50 -13.25 -21.75
C GLU A 811 15.81 -12.94 -23.09
N GLN A 812 14.52 -12.60 -23.05
CA GLN A 812 13.74 -12.18 -24.22
C GLN A 812 14.28 -10.87 -24.83
N ALA A 813 14.68 -9.90 -24.02
CA ALA A 813 15.31 -8.65 -24.47
C ALA A 813 16.66 -8.89 -25.18
N ALA A 814 17.49 -9.80 -24.65
CA ALA A 814 18.75 -10.19 -25.27
C ALA A 814 18.53 -10.97 -26.60
N ALA A 815 17.50 -11.81 -26.68
CA ALA A 815 17.13 -12.52 -27.91
C ALA A 815 16.59 -11.58 -29.01
N SER A 816 15.81 -10.56 -28.64
CA SER A 816 15.28 -9.57 -29.59
C SER A 816 16.34 -8.60 -30.11
N SER A 817 17.30 -8.19 -29.28
CA SER A 817 18.44 -7.35 -29.71
C SER A 817 19.43 -8.11 -30.61
N SER A 818 19.69 -9.39 -30.35
CA SER A 818 20.56 -10.22 -31.20
C SER A 818 19.91 -10.59 -32.54
N SER A 819 18.60 -10.85 -32.58
CA SER A 819 17.87 -11.09 -33.84
C SER A 819 17.67 -9.81 -34.69
N ALA A 820 17.55 -8.63 -34.07
CA ALA A 820 17.54 -7.35 -34.78
C ALA A 820 18.85 -7.07 -35.54
N GLY A 821 19.99 -7.64 -35.10
CA GLY A 821 21.26 -7.58 -35.82
C GLY A 821 21.29 -8.39 -37.12
N GLY A 822 20.31 -9.28 -37.36
CA GLY A 822 20.24 -10.16 -38.53
C GLY A 822 19.27 -9.73 -39.64
N VAL A 823 18.44 -8.71 -39.43
CA VAL A 823 17.41 -8.27 -40.40
C VAL A 823 17.41 -6.76 -40.60
N SER A 824 18.51 -6.22 -41.12
CA SER A 824 18.65 -4.83 -41.57
C SER A 824 17.91 -4.57 -42.90
N GLY A 825 16.57 -4.72 -42.90
CA GLY A 825 15.75 -4.62 -44.11
C GLY A 825 14.44 -3.81 -44.02
N ALA A 826 13.75 -3.80 -42.87
CA ALA A 826 12.36 -3.31 -42.80
C ALA A 826 12.16 -1.91 -42.17
N PHE A 827 12.96 -1.52 -41.17
CA PHE A 827 12.76 -0.25 -40.44
C PHE A 827 13.49 0.97 -41.04
N ALA A 828 14.25 0.79 -42.13
CA ALA A 828 15.00 1.87 -42.77
C ALA A 828 14.15 2.81 -43.66
N ALA A 829 12.92 2.42 -44.01
CA ALA A 829 12.09 3.15 -44.98
C ALA A 829 11.45 4.45 -44.44
N ALA A 830 11.27 4.59 -43.13
CA ALA A 830 10.59 5.76 -42.53
C ALA A 830 11.53 6.89 -42.07
N ALA A 831 12.82 6.59 -41.84
CA ALA A 831 13.79 7.54 -41.30
C ALA A 831 14.69 8.22 -42.36
N GLY A 832 14.59 7.82 -43.63
CA GLY A 832 15.47 8.28 -44.71
C GLY A 832 15.26 9.72 -45.20
N ALA A 833 14.12 10.35 -44.91
CA ALA A 833 13.74 11.64 -45.48
C ALA A 833 14.29 12.88 -44.74
N ALA A 834 14.82 12.73 -43.52
CA ALA A 834 15.17 13.85 -42.65
C ALA A 834 16.69 14.13 -42.51
N LYS A 835 17.56 13.35 -43.17
CA LYS A 835 19.01 13.36 -42.91
C LYS A 835 19.88 13.93 -44.05
N ALA A 836 19.33 14.89 -44.80
CA ALA A 836 20.00 15.58 -45.91
C ALA A 836 20.24 17.08 -45.65
N ALA A 837 20.46 17.48 -44.38
CA ALA A 837 20.65 18.90 -44.01
C ALA A 837 21.56 19.17 -42.79
N ALA A 838 22.58 18.33 -42.52
CA ALA A 838 23.65 18.68 -41.55
C ALA A 838 24.89 17.78 -41.68
N SER A 839 25.84 18.13 -42.55
CA SER A 839 27.20 17.59 -42.48
C SER A 839 28.25 18.59 -42.96
N LYS A 840 29.06 19.14 -42.04
CA LYS A 840 30.37 19.74 -42.34
C LYS A 840 31.15 20.04 -41.04
N VAL A 841 32.49 19.94 -41.14
CA VAL A 841 33.52 20.24 -40.10
C VAL A 841 33.57 19.19 -38.97
N ALA A 842 34.33 18.10 -39.13
CA ALA A 842 35.79 17.92 -38.87
C ALA A 842 36.09 17.65 -37.38
N SER A 843 36.68 16.53 -36.92
CA SER A 843 37.83 15.71 -37.36
C SER A 843 39.20 16.36 -37.12
N LEU A 844 39.93 15.89 -36.09
CA LEU A 844 41.31 15.36 -36.11
C LEU A 844 41.94 15.35 -34.71
N GLY A 845 42.83 14.38 -34.45
CA GLY A 845 43.76 14.40 -33.30
C GLY A 845 43.79 13.13 -32.46
N GLY A 846 44.78 12.26 -32.70
CA GLY A 846 45.11 11.14 -31.82
C GLY A 846 46.58 10.76 -31.94
N VAL A 847 47.21 10.32 -30.85
CA VAL A 847 48.58 9.77 -30.83
C VAL A 847 48.73 8.63 -29.80
N ARG A 848 49.51 7.63 -30.21
CA ARG A 848 50.18 6.51 -29.49
C ARG A 848 50.61 6.84 -28.04
N GLY A 849 50.77 5.90 -27.11
CA GLY A 849 50.91 4.44 -27.22
C GLY A 849 52.36 4.00 -26.95
N TYR A 850 52.62 3.39 -25.78
CA TYR A 850 53.88 2.73 -25.42
C TYR A 850 53.63 1.50 -24.54
N ALA A 851 54.43 0.45 -24.74
CA ALA A 851 54.43 -0.78 -23.95
C ALA A 851 55.85 -1.13 -23.51
N THR A 852 55.99 -1.66 -22.29
CA THR A 852 57.18 -2.39 -21.81
C THR A 852 56.73 -3.52 -20.89
N ALA A 853 57.51 -4.60 -20.85
CA ALA A 853 57.10 -5.89 -20.29
C ALA A 853 57.83 -6.29 -19.00
N ALA A 854 57.10 -7.00 -18.15
CA ALA A 854 57.50 -8.10 -17.26
C ALA A 854 58.87 -8.07 -16.52
N ALA A 855 58.78 -7.94 -15.18
CA ALA A 855 59.46 -8.86 -14.24
C ALA A 855 58.65 -8.88 -12.92
N GLY A 856 58.35 -10.06 -12.37
CA GLY A 856 57.36 -10.20 -11.29
C GLY A 856 57.95 -10.37 -9.88
N ARG A 857 57.12 -10.12 -8.86
CA ARG A 857 57.12 -10.81 -7.56
C ARG A 857 55.78 -10.59 -6.84
N THR A 858 55.29 -11.67 -6.24
CA THR A 858 54.10 -11.82 -5.39
C THR A 858 53.62 -10.58 -4.63
N GLY A 859 52.40 -10.11 -4.92
CA GLY A 859 51.68 -9.11 -4.15
C GLY A 859 50.19 -9.10 -4.52
N GLY A 860 49.30 -9.23 -3.52
CA GLY A 860 47.86 -9.34 -3.74
C GLY A 860 47.23 -8.04 -4.29
N SER A 861 46.16 -8.20 -5.06
CA SER A 861 45.45 -7.09 -5.70
C SER A 861 44.79 -6.15 -4.69
N ARG A 862 44.73 -4.86 -5.02
CA ARG A 862 43.99 -3.83 -4.25
C ARG A 862 42.70 -3.38 -4.91
N ASN A 863 42.33 -3.98 -6.05
CA ASN A 863 41.10 -3.70 -6.78
C ASN A 863 39.98 -4.63 -6.29
N PRO A 864 38.84 -4.13 -5.75
CA PRO A 864 37.75 -4.97 -5.26
C PRO A 864 37.10 -5.87 -6.32
N ASN A 865 37.28 -5.56 -7.61
CA ASN A 865 36.71 -6.31 -8.73
C ASN A 865 37.67 -7.40 -9.29
N ASP A 866 38.80 -7.65 -8.62
CA ASP A 866 39.73 -8.74 -8.94
C ASP A 866 39.30 -10.02 -8.20
N PRO A 867 39.17 -11.19 -8.87
CA PRO A 867 38.80 -12.44 -8.21
C PRO A 867 39.81 -12.93 -7.14
N ASN A 868 41.01 -12.35 -7.08
CA ASN A 868 42.02 -12.60 -6.03
C ASN A 868 42.11 -11.47 -5.00
N TYR A 869 41.14 -10.54 -4.96
CA TYR A 869 41.08 -9.49 -3.95
C TYR A 869 40.73 -10.06 -2.58
N VAL A 870 41.60 -9.82 -1.60
CA VAL A 870 41.33 -10.14 -0.20
C VAL A 870 40.91 -8.84 0.50
N PRO A 871 39.66 -8.72 0.97
CA PRO A 871 39.15 -7.48 1.56
C PRO A 871 39.84 -7.16 2.92
N PRO A 872 39.88 -5.88 3.34
CA PRO A 872 40.55 -5.45 4.59
C PRO A 872 40.06 -6.13 5.87
N ALA A 873 38.89 -6.79 5.84
CA ALA A 873 38.37 -7.61 6.93
C ALA A 873 39.23 -8.85 7.25
N ALA A 874 40.25 -9.17 6.43
CA ALA A 874 41.23 -10.22 6.69
C ALA A 874 42.60 -9.68 7.19
N ASP A 875 42.75 -8.36 7.45
CA ASP A 875 43.94 -7.84 8.15
C ASP A 875 43.80 -8.14 9.66
N PRO A 876 44.75 -8.90 10.27
CA PRO A 876 44.73 -9.20 11.70
C PRO A 876 44.69 -7.95 12.60
N ARG A 877 45.19 -6.79 12.13
CA ARG A 877 45.17 -5.52 12.87
C ARG A 877 43.76 -4.92 12.92
N THR A 878 43.01 -5.04 11.83
CA THR A 878 41.61 -4.58 11.75
C THR A 878 40.70 -5.46 12.59
N ASP A 879 40.92 -6.78 12.60
CA ASP A 879 40.17 -7.70 13.47
C ASP A 879 40.53 -7.53 14.96
N ALA A 880 41.78 -7.21 15.29
CA ALA A 880 42.17 -6.83 16.66
C ALA A 880 41.46 -5.55 17.14
N ILE A 881 41.40 -4.50 16.30
CA ILE A 881 40.67 -3.26 16.62
C ILE A 881 39.17 -3.54 16.73
N ARG A 882 38.59 -4.35 15.83
CA ARG A 882 37.18 -4.76 15.90
C ARG A 882 36.86 -5.48 17.21
N LYS A 883 37.72 -6.38 17.68
CA LYS A 883 37.55 -7.10 18.96
C LYS A 883 37.73 -6.21 20.19
N MET A 884 38.49 -5.12 20.10
CA MET A 884 38.59 -4.11 21.16
C MET A 884 37.36 -3.18 21.22
N VAL A 885 36.76 -2.85 20.08
CA VAL A 885 35.58 -1.96 20.01
C VAL A 885 34.26 -2.73 20.22
N TYR A 886 34.20 -3.99 19.80
CA TYR A 886 33.02 -4.86 19.91
C TYR A 886 33.42 -6.25 20.42
N PRO A 887 33.55 -6.45 21.75
CA PRO A 887 33.77 -7.78 22.31
C PRO A 887 32.55 -8.68 22.00
N PRO A 888 32.76 -9.96 21.64
CA PRO A 888 31.67 -10.87 21.33
C PRO A 888 30.87 -11.24 22.59
N ALA A 889 29.55 -11.40 22.43
CA ALA A 889 28.68 -11.86 23.51
C ALA A 889 29.05 -13.29 23.93
N ALA A 890 29.22 -13.51 25.24
CA ALA A 890 29.59 -14.80 25.80
C ALA A 890 28.51 -15.87 25.54
N ALA A 891 28.96 -17.08 25.17
CA ALA A 891 28.09 -18.23 25.03
C ALA A 891 27.65 -18.78 26.40
N LYS A 892 26.48 -19.41 26.46
CA LYS A 892 25.91 -19.98 27.69
C LYS A 892 26.83 -21.07 28.28
N VAL A 893 27.55 -20.72 29.34
CA VAL A 893 27.97 -21.64 30.41
C VAL A 893 27.15 -21.26 31.65
N ALA A 894 27.07 -22.15 32.66
CA ALA A 894 26.31 -21.87 33.87
C ALA A 894 26.95 -20.72 34.66
N THR A 895 26.31 -19.56 34.65
CA THR A 895 26.87 -18.31 35.20
C THR A 895 26.92 -18.31 36.72
N SER A 896 28.13 -18.31 37.28
CA SER A 896 28.34 -17.92 38.68
C SER A 896 28.03 -16.43 38.87
N ALA A 897 27.75 -16.01 40.11
CA ALA A 897 27.48 -14.59 40.42
C ALA A 897 28.63 -13.65 40.03
N SER A 898 29.86 -14.17 39.95
CA SER A 898 31.07 -13.44 39.54
C SER A 898 31.14 -13.11 38.04
N GLU A 899 30.39 -13.79 37.17
CA GLU A 899 30.38 -13.48 35.71
C GLU A 899 29.43 -12.33 35.33
N VAL A 900 28.51 -11.95 36.22
CA VAL A 900 27.47 -10.94 35.95
C VAL A 900 27.89 -9.53 36.38
N LEU A 901 28.94 -9.41 37.20
CA LEU A 901 29.40 -8.14 37.75
C LEU A 901 30.74 -7.70 37.13
N PRO A 902 30.80 -6.52 36.49
CA PRO A 902 31.96 -6.12 35.68
C PRO A 902 33.22 -5.75 36.48
N PHE A 903 33.20 -5.78 37.82
CA PHE A 903 34.30 -5.34 38.68
C PHE A 903 34.40 -6.16 39.98
N GLY A 904 35.24 -7.20 39.97
CA GLY A 904 35.69 -7.91 41.19
C GLY A 904 34.69 -8.88 41.81
N GLU A 905 35.16 -9.68 42.78
CA GLU A 905 34.29 -10.51 43.61
C GLU A 905 33.30 -9.63 44.38
N ALA A 906 32.01 -9.88 44.18
CA ALA A 906 30.96 -9.19 44.90
C ALA A 906 30.99 -9.59 46.37
N SER A 907 31.03 -8.62 47.28
CA SER A 907 30.73 -8.92 48.68
C SER A 907 29.29 -9.46 48.78
N GLU A 908 29.03 -10.28 49.80
CA GLU A 908 27.72 -10.83 50.11
C GLU A 908 26.63 -9.74 50.14
N GLU A 909 26.99 -8.54 50.61
CA GLU A 909 26.13 -7.36 50.66
C GLU A 909 25.74 -6.81 49.27
N VAL A 910 26.66 -6.81 48.29
CA VAL A 910 26.38 -6.42 46.90
C VAL A 910 25.46 -7.44 46.23
N HIS A 911 25.76 -8.74 46.36
CA HIS A 911 24.90 -9.80 45.83
C HIS A 911 23.50 -9.73 46.45
N SER A 912 23.40 -9.61 47.78
CA SER A 912 22.16 -9.44 48.53
C SER A 912 21.34 -8.23 48.07
N THR A 913 22.00 -7.13 47.71
CA THR A 913 21.34 -5.92 47.21
C THR A 913 20.77 -6.11 45.80
N ILE A 914 21.52 -6.76 44.90
CA ILE A 914 21.08 -7.04 43.53
C ILE A 914 19.93 -8.07 43.53
N THR A 915 20.05 -9.13 44.32
CA THR A 915 18.98 -10.13 44.48
C THR A 915 17.70 -9.49 45.03
N ARG A 916 17.79 -8.56 46.00
CA ARG A 916 16.64 -7.75 46.46
C ARG A 916 16.05 -6.89 45.35
N ALA A 917 16.87 -6.19 44.55
CA ALA A 917 16.39 -5.38 43.43
C ALA A 917 15.70 -6.22 42.34
N TRP A 918 16.23 -7.40 42.01
CA TRP A 918 15.65 -8.32 41.04
C TRP A 918 14.33 -8.94 41.54
N LEU A 919 14.25 -9.30 42.82
CA LEU A 919 13.00 -9.75 43.45
C LEU A 919 11.95 -8.63 43.48
N LEU A 920 12.36 -7.39 43.72
CA LEU A 920 11.47 -6.22 43.65
C LEU A 920 10.94 -6.04 42.22
N PHE A 921 11.82 -6.06 41.21
CA PHE A 921 11.44 -5.99 39.80
C PHE A 921 10.47 -7.11 39.38
N GLN A 922 10.74 -8.36 39.77
CA GLN A 922 9.81 -9.48 39.55
C GLN A 922 8.46 -9.26 40.23
N ARG A 923 8.46 -8.70 41.44
CA ARG A 923 7.23 -8.39 42.17
C ARG A 923 6.42 -7.31 41.46
N THR A 924 7.04 -6.20 41.08
CA THR A 924 6.39 -5.12 40.30
C THR A 924 5.83 -5.64 38.99
N GLN A 925 6.57 -6.47 38.24
CA GLN A 925 6.05 -7.09 37.00
C GLN A 925 4.85 -8.02 37.22
N ARG A 926 4.76 -8.71 38.36
CA ARG A 926 3.58 -9.52 38.73
C ARG A 926 2.41 -8.65 39.17
N GLU A 927 2.66 -7.58 39.92
CA GLU A 927 1.65 -6.61 40.36
C GLU A 927 1.04 -5.86 39.15
N GLU A 928 1.87 -5.37 38.22
CA GLU A 928 1.44 -4.78 36.94
C GLU A 928 0.67 -5.76 36.04
N LEU A 929 1.03 -7.05 36.05
CA LEU A 929 0.27 -8.08 35.32
C LEU A 929 -1.09 -8.34 35.97
N ALA A 930 -1.13 -8.47 37.31
CA ALA A 930 -2.37 -8.65 38.06
C ALA A 930 -3.33 -7.47 37.86
N GLU A 931 -2.84 -6.23 37.97
CA GLU A 931 -3.65 -5.03 37.77
C GLU A 931 -4.22 -4.93 36.34
N ARG A 932 -3.43 -5.28 35.31
CA ARG A 932 -3.90 -5.36 33.92
C ARG A 932 -4.94 -6.47 33.72
N LEU A 933 -4.79 -7.61 34.39
CA LEU A 933 -5.75 -8.71 34.35
C LEU A 933 -7.06 -8.32 35.05
N ASP A 934 -7.00 -7.68 36.20
CA ASP A 934 -8.20 -7.22 36.93
C ASP A 934 -8.94 -6.11 36.18
N LYS A 935 -8.24 -5.17 35.55
CA LYS A 935 -8.84 -4.17 34.64
C LYS A 935 -9.54 -4.84 33.44
N LYS A 936 -8.99 -5.92 32.88
CA LYS A 936 -9.67 -6.74 31.86
C LYS A 936 -10.88 -7.48 32.41
N HIS A 937 -10.77 -8.11 33.59
CA HIS A 937 -11.88 -8.82 34.24
C HIS A 937 -13.01 -7.88 34.64
N ALA A 938 -12.72 -6.62 34.98
CA ALA A 938 -13.74 -5.59 35.22
C ALA A 938 -14.52 -5.27 33.94
N ARG A 939 -13.83 -4.90 32.84
CA ARG A 939 -14.46 -4.62 31.54
C ARG A 939 -15.27 -5.80 30.98
N LEU A 940 -14.78 -7.04 31.14
CA LEU A 940 -15.51 -8.22 30.72
C LEU A 940 -16.78 -8.45 31.57
N ARG A 941 -16.74 -8.18 32.88
CA ARG A 941 -17.92 -8.24 33.75
C ARG A 941 -18.95 -7.16 33.38
N GLU A 942 -18.49 -5.95 33.12
CA GLU A 942 -19.32 -4.82 32.67
C GLU A 942 -20.02 -5.14 31.35
N ALA A 943 -19.28 -5.59 30.32
CA ALA A 943 -19.86 -5.99 29.04
C ALA A 943 -20.82 -7.20 29.14
N LEU A 944 -20.60 -8.11 30.10
CA LEU A 944 -21.55 -9.20 30.39
C LEU A 944 -22.79 -8.73 31.16
N LEU A 945 -22.70 -7.68 31.97
CA LEU A 945 -23.84 -7.07 32.65
C LEU A 945 -24.69 -6.26 31.66
N ASP A 946 -24.05 -5.50 30.77
CA ASP A 946 -24.72 -4.79 29.67
C ASP A 946 -25.44 -5.76 28.74
N LEU A 947 -24.74 -6.79 28.21
CA LEU A 947 -25.35 -7.84 27.38
C LEU A 947 -26.54 -8.54 28.05
N ARG A 948 -26.51 -8.68 29.39
CA ARG A 948 -27.63 -9.24 30.17
C ARG A 948 -28.83 -8.30 30.23
N ALA A 949 -28.60 -6.99 30.27
CA ALA A 949 -29.64 -5.97 30.35
C ALA A 949 -30.27 -5.69 28.97
N THR A 950 -29.44 -5.60 27.91
CA THR A 950 -29.86 -5.25 26.55
C THR A 950 -30.41 -6.45 25.77
N GLU A 951 -29.73 -7.60 25.84
CA GLU A 951 -30.04 -8.79 25.03
C GLU A 951 -30.11 -10.08 25.87
N PRO A 952 -31.08 -10.19 26.81
CA PRO A 952 -31.13 -11.29 27.78
C PRO A 952 -31.22 -12.69 27.15
N ARG A 953 -31.75 -12.82 25.93
CA ARG A 953 -31.76 -14.09 25.17
C ARG A 953 -30.37 -14.45 24.64
N LEU A 954 -29.62 -13.47 24.13
CA LEU A 954 -28.24 -13.66 23.68
C LEU A 954 -27.32 -13.94 24.87
N TYR A 955 -27.50 -13.23 25.99
CA TYR A 955 -26.80 -13.51 27.25
C TYR A 955 -27.06 -14.94 27.78
N ALA A 956 -28.31 -15.41 27.74
CA ALA A 956 -28.65 -16.78 28.15
C ALA A 956 -28.01 -17.84 27.22
N ALA A 957 -28.03 -17.61 25.90
CA ALA A 957 -27.35 -18.48 24.93
C ALA A 957 -25.81 -18.46 25.08
N ALA A 958 -25.25 -17.30 25.42
CA ALA A 958 -23.83 -17.09 25.67
C ALA A 958 -23.39 -17.82 26.96
N THR A 959 -23.98 -17.50 28.10
CA THR A 959 -23.61 -18.10 29.39
C THR A 959 -23.70 -19.64 29.41
N TYR A 960 -24.65 -20.24 28.68
CA TYR A 960 -24.76 -21.70 28.58
C TYR A 960 -23.55 -22.37 27.90
N ARG A 961 -22.85 -21.66 27.00
CA ARG A 961 -21.70 -22.18 26.23
C ARG A 961 -20.32 -21.86 26.85
N VAL A 962 -20.26 -21.16 27.99
CA VAL A 962 -19.00 -20.87 28.71
C VAL A 962 -18.57 -22.02 29.63
N ALA A 963 -19.51 -22.80 30.16
CA ALA A 963 -19.19 -23.98 30.97
C ALA A 963 -18.77 -25.14 30.06
N PRO A 964 -17.50 -25.61 30.08
CA PRO A 964 -17.00 -26.59 29.10
C PRO A 964 -17.75 -27.94 29.06
N ASN A 965 -18.49 -28.23 30.13
CA ASN A 965 -19.12 -29.52 30.39
C ASN A 965 -20.66 -29.51 30.27
N LYS A 966 -21.29 -28.38 29.89
CA LYS A 966 -22.78 -28.28 29.80
C LYS A 966 -23.25 -28.06 28.36
N ARG A 967 -23.88 -29.08 27.78
CA ARG A 967 -24.61 -29.01 26.50
C ARG A 967 -26.07 -28.62 26.76
N SER A 968 -26.73 -27.95 25.83
CA SER A 968 -28.16 -27.61 26.02
C SER A 968 -29.03 -28.88 26.11
N PRO A 969 -30.20 -28.84 26.79
CA PRO A 969 -31.09 -29.99 26.90
C PRO A 969 -31.66 -30.50 25.57
N ARG A 970 -31.56 -29.70 24.50
CA ARG A 970 -31.94 -30.06 23.13
C ARG A 970 -30.79 -30.78 22.41
N GLU A 971 -29.57 -30.27 22.51
CA GLU A 971 -28.37 -30.93 21.97
C GLU A 971 -28.13 -32.27 22.69
N HIS A 972 -28.28 -32.33 24.02
CA HIS A 972 -28.08 -33.58 24.77
C HIS A 972 -29.08 -34.67 24.36
N ARG A 973 -30.37 -34.35 24.24
CA ARG A 973 -31.39 -35.30 23.71
C ARG A 973 -31.04 -35.78 22.30
N LYS A 974 -30.69 -34.87 21.39
CA LYS A 974 -30.35 -35.21 20.01
C LYS A 974 -29.11 -36.12 19.92
N LEU A 975 -28.14 -35.95 20.81
CA LEU A 975 -26.97 -36.84 20.90
C LEU A 975 -27.30 -38.22 21.49
N VAL A 976 -28.25 -38.33 22.42
CA VAL A 976 -28.76 -39.60 22.94
C VAL A 976 -29.58 -40.35 21.88
N GLU A 977 -30.45 -39.66 21.14
CA GLU A 977 -31.22 -40.23 20.01
C GLU A 977 -30.29 -40.86 18.96
N LEU A 978 -29.23 -40.13 18.58
CA LEU A 978 -28.18 -40.55 17.64
C LEU A 978 -27.20 -41.60 18.20
N GLY A 979 -27.36 -42.05 19.45
CA GLY A 979 -26.46 -43.04 20.07
C GLY A 979 -25.05 -42.54 20.41
N LEU A 980 -24.80 -41.23 20.28
CA LEU A 980 -23.48 -40.60 20.48
C LEU A 980 -23.18 -40.29 21.95
N VAL A 981 -24.17 -40.42 22.83
CA VAL A 981 -24.06 -40.32 24.29
C VAL A 981 -25.03 -41.32 24.92
N THR A 982 -24.53 -42.19 25.80
CA THR A 982 -25.37 -43.09 26.61
C THR A 982 -25.88 -42.38 27.87
N LEU A 983 -27.12 -42.68 28.27
CA LEU A 983 -27.63 -42.29 29.57
C LEU A 983 -26.98 -43.15 30.68
N PRO A 984 -26.79 -42.62 31.91
CA PRO A 984 -26.27 -43.40 33.02
C PRO A 984 -27.10 -44.67 33.26
N GLY A 985 -26.44 -45.83 33.30
CA GLY A 985 -27.09 -47.14 33.46
C GLY A 985 -27.64 -47.78 32.18
N ALA A 986 -27.59 -47.11 31.02
CA ALA A 986 -27.98 -47.69 29.73
C ALA A 986 -26.78 -48.29 28.98
N GLN A 987 -26.98 -49.45 28.34
CA GLN A 987 -26.02 -50.03 27.40
C GLN A 987 -25.93 -49.19 26.11
N PRO A 988 -24.76 -49.06 25.47
CA PRO A 988 -24.65 -48.43 24.16
C PRO A 988 -25.50 -49.13 23.09
N LYS A 989 -26.02 -48.36 22.14
CA LYS A 989 -26.62 -48.91 20.91
C LYS A 989 -25.56 -49.69 20.13
N ALA A 990 -25.88 -50.91 19.70
CA ALA A 990 -24.94 -51.78 18.97
C ALA A 990 -24.53 -51.22 17.59
N ASP A 991 -25.36 -50.35 17.03
CA ASP A 991 -25.22 -49.63 15.76
C ASP A 991 -24.71 -48.18 15.92
N ALA A 992 -24.23 -47.79 17.11
CA ALA A 992 -23.75 -46.44 17.36
C ALA A 992 -22.48 -46.10 16.54
N PRO A 993 -22.41 -44.93 15.86
CA PRO A 993 -21.19 -44.48 15.19
C PRO A 993 -20.02 -44.36 16.18
N THR A 994 -18.83 -44.75 15.77
CA THR A 994 -17.61 -44.68 16.59
C THR A 994 -16.51 -43.82 15.94
N GLY A 995 -15.42 -43.56 16.67
CA GLY A 995 -14.22 -42.93 16.13
C GLY A 995 -14.44 -41.56 15.48
N ALA A 996 -13.98 -41.40 14.23
CA ALA A 996 -14.02 -40.13 13.50
C ALA A 996 -15.43 -39.72 13.07
N GLU A 997 -16.30 -40.68 12.77
CA GLU A 997 -17.68 -40.43 12.35
C GLU A 997 -18.52 -39.90 13.51
N ALA A 998 -18.39 -40.52 14.69
CA ALA A 998 -18.96 -39.99 15.93
C ALA A 998 -18.52 -38.55 16.19
N ARG A 999 -17.22 -38.24 16.01
CA ARG A 999 -16.69 -36.87 16.19
C ARG A 999 -17.28 -35.89 15.17
N ARG A 1000 -17.48 -36.29 13.90
CA ARG A 1000 -18.15 -35.46 12.88
C ARG A 1000 -19.61 -35.20 13.25
N LEU A 1001 -20.37 -36.22 13.64
CA LEU A 1001 -21.78 -36.08 14.00
C LEU A 1001 -21.97 -35.25 15.27
N VAL A 1002 -21.14 -35.42 16.30
CA VAL A 1002 -21.13 -34.55 17.50
C VAL A 1002 -20.86 -33.09 17.12
N LYS A 1003 -19.89 -32.84 16.21
CA LYS A 1003 -19.56 -31.49 15.73
C LYS A 1003 -20.68 -30.85 14.90
N ALA A 1004 -21.41 -31.66 14.11
CA ALA A 1004 -22.58 -31.22 13.35
C ALA A 1004 -23.78 -30.89 14.26
N VAL A 1005 -24.02 -31.68 15.32
CA VAL A 1005 -25.08 -31.41 16.31
C VAL A 1005 -24.75 -30.20 17.18
N ALA A 1006 -23.48 -29.92 17.44
CA ALA A 1006 -23.00 -28.73 18.15
C ALA A 1006 -22.91 -27.46 17.25
N GLY A 1007 -23.53 -27.46 16.07
CA GLY A 1007 -23.46 -26.37 15.10
C GLY A 1007 -23.99 -25.03 15.63
N GLY A 1008 -23.09 -24.08 15.87
CA GLY A 1008 -23.41 -22.68 16.18
C GLY A 1008 -22.25 -21.96 16.84
N ALA A 1009 -22.10 -20.66 16.59
CA ALA A 1009 -20.96 -19.85 17.01
C ALA A 1009 -20.61 -20.00 18.51
N ARG A 1010 -19.30 -20.14 18.80
CA ARG A 1010 -18.75 -20.01 20.15
C ARG A 1010 -18.80 -18.54 20.59
N LEU A 1011 -18.81 -18.27 21.91
CA LEU A 1011 -18.66 -16.90 22.45
C LEU A 1011 -17.38 -16.21 22.01
N GLU A 1012 -16.37 -17.00 21.62
CA GLU A 1012 -15.15 -16.52 20.98
C GLU A 1012 -15.40 -15.62 19.75
N GLY A 1013 -16.61 -15.62 19.16
CA GLY A 1013 -17.00 -14.71 18.08
C GLY A 1013 -17.75 -13.44 18.53
N LEU A 1014 -18.22 -13.34 19.78
CA LEU A 1014 -19.04 -12.21 20.25
C LEU A 1014 -18.25 -11.08 20.91
N PHE A 1015 -17.02 -11.35 21.36
CA PHE A 1015 -16.15 -10.34 21.98
C PHE A 1015 -14.83 -10.16 21.22
N PRO A 1016 -14.36 -8.90 21.04
CA PRO A 1016 -13.07 -8.59 20.41
C PRO A 1016 -11.90 -9.36 21.05
N ARG A 1017 -10.85 -9.62 20.27
CA ARG A 1017 -9.74 -10.50 20.71
C ARG A 1017 -8.94 -9.89 21.85
N GLU A 1018 -8.98 -8.56 21.98
CA GLU A 1018 -8.31 -7.75 22.98
C GLU A 1018 -8.93 -7.92 24.37
N MET A 1019 -10.24 -8.19 24.46
CA MET A 1019 -10.96 -8.43 25.72
C MET A 1019 -10.72 -9.83 26.31
N ARG A 1020 -10.00 -10.70 25.59
CA ARG A 1020 -9.67 -12.05 26.04
C ARG A 1020 -8.52 -12.02 27.04
N VAL A 1021 -8.57 -12.92 28.01
CA VAL A 1021 -7.56 -13.10 29.06
C VAL A 1021 -6.45 -14.01 28.52
N PRO A 1022 -5.17 -13.60 28.53
CA PRO A 1022 -4.06 -14.50 28.20
C PRO A 1022 -3.84 -15.53 29.31
N THR A 1023 -3.62 -16.80 28.95
CA THR A 1023 -3.30 -17.88 29.90
C THR A 1023 -1.81 -17.97 30.25
N ASN A 1024 -0.98 -17.05 29.76
CA ASN A 1024 0.47 -17.13 29.89
C ASN A 1024 0.95 -16.46 31.18
N SER A 1025 1.20 -17.27 32.21
CA SER A 1025 2.04 -16.88 33.34
C SER A 1025 3.47 -16.54 32.87
N PRO A 1026 4.12 -15.50 33.42
CA PRO A 1026 5.53 -15.24 33.12
C PRO A 1026 6.41 -16.42 33.59
N PRO A 1027 7.47 -16.78 32.84
CA PRO A 1027 8.31 -17.93 33.17
C PRO A 1027 9.06 -17.72 34.50
N ARG A 1028 9.06 -18.74 35.35
CA ARG A 1028 9.90 -18.80 36.56
C ARG A 1028 11.38 -18.95 36.18
N LYS A 1029 12.04 -17.84 35.87
CA LYS A 1029 13.51 -17.78 35.91
C LYS A 1029 13.95 -17.61 37.36
N VAL A 1030 14.91 -18.43 37.78
CA VAL A 1030 15.55 -18.40 39.12
C VAL A 1030 16.84 -17.58 39.00
N TRP A 1031 17.18 -16.82 40.05
CA TRP A 1031 18.45 -16.11 40.16
C TRP A 1031 19.49 -17.03 40.85
N PRO A 1032 20.77 -17.04 40.46
CA PRO A 1032 21.76 -17.94 41.07
C PRO A 1032 22.01 -17.63 42.55
N ASP A 1033 22.24 -18.67 43.35
CA ASP A 1033 22.66 -18.54 44.75
C ASP A 1033 24.12 -18.05 44.87
N HIS A 1034 24.46 -17.48 46.04
CA HIS A 1034 25.81 -17.05 46.37
C HIS A 1034 26.59 -18.17 47.07
N GLU A 1035 27.48 -18.84 46.34
CA GLU A 1035 28.45 -19.77 46.95
C GLU A 1035 29.59 -18.98 47.62
N SER A 1036 29.68 -19.07 48.95
CA SER A 1036 30.82 -18.54 49.70
C SER A 1036 31.99 -19.53 49.66
N SER A 1037 33.10 -19.17 49.05
CA SER A 1037 34.31 -20.01 49.05
C SER A 1037 34.98 -20.01 50.44
N THR A 1038 34.73 -21.07 51.22
CA THR A 1038 35.54 -21.42 52.39
C THR A 1038 36.22 -22.77 52.17
N LEU A 1039 37.53 -22.72 51.89
CA LEU A 1039 38.55 -23.78 51.93
C LEU A 1039 38.17 -25.17 51.38
#